data_AF-A0AAU9M2W2-F1
#
_entry.id   AF-A0AAU9M2W2-F1
#
_cell.length_a   1.000
_cell.length_b   1.000
_cell.length_c   1.000
_cell.angle_alpha   90.00
_cell.angle_beta   90.00
_cell.angle_gamma   90.00
#
_symmetry.space_group_name_H-M   'P 1'
#
loop_
_entity.id
_entity.type
_entity.pdbx_description
1 polymer ?
#
loop_
_entity_poly.entity_id
_entity_poly.type
_entity_poly.pdbx_seq_one_letter_code
_entity_poly.pdbx_strand_id
1 'polypeptide(L)'
;MLKKFIEGKLILTSGSAHLLNCKIPPFSLVSLSVKCQHFAISIQFLAPSTTTILSSRRRSMGNCFSGGGHSQFAVGGTSSAHDTRGSNDAVDGFLKSRGYHGLFSQIELSLSASDLRDRDVLSKSDPMAIVYTKGKDGSLQELGRTEVVLNSLNPKWITKIKITYYFEMVQTLLFRVYDVDTQFHSPDIKTLKLDDQQYLGEATCALSQIVANSKRACTLELVSIAESAESTHKKLGQLTIHAEEEVVSKTTAELILKCTDLENKDFFSKSDPFLVISKYTESGTTVPICRTEVLKNNLKPVWKPIFLNISQVGSKDSPLVIECFNFNGNGKHDLLGRVQKSLADLEKLSSNGIGEKLFLPFTVGKDSQTKVLKSQLFVEKFCESVHHSFLDYLSGGCELNFMVAIDFTASNGNPRLPDSLHYIDHSGRPNAYQKAIQEVGDVLQYYDYDKLFPSWGFGARPIDGPVNHCFNLNGSSANPTVSGIPGIMMAYESALSNVSLAGPTLFGPVIIAAANIASQSMAANEHKYFVLLIITDGVITDIQETKDALVKASDLPLSILIVGVGGADFKEMEILDADKGEKLESSTGQFASRDIVQFVPFRDVQGGGISVVQSLLAELPSQFLTYMRNNGIQPTPPPPPTTTTL
;
A
#
# COMPACT_ATOMS: atom_id res chain seq x y z
N MET A 1 56.64 -15.23 6.34
CA MET A 1 57.24 -16.58 6.27
C MET A 1 56.10 -17.60 6.22
N LEU A 2 55.80 -18.13 5.03
CA LEU A 2 55.97 -19.55 4.63
C LEU A 2 55.14 -20.56 5.45
N LYS A 3 54.05 -21.12 4.90
CA LYS A 3 53.94 -22.35 4.06
C LYS A 3 54.13 -23.68 4.82
N LYS A 4 53.07 -24.51 4.87
CA LYS A 4 52.95 -25.93 4.38
C LYS A 4 51.75 -26.63 5.05
N PHE A 5 50.73 -27.11 4.33
CA PHE A 5 50.62 -28.38 3.57
C PHE A 5 50.71 -29.65 4.43
N ILE A 6 49.61 -30.41 4.53
CA ILE A 6 49.61 -31.89 4.61
C ILE A 6 48.41 -32.43 3.81
N GLU A 7 48.72 -33.28 2.84
CA GLU A 7 47.84 -34.17 2.07
C GLU A 7 47.47 -35.42 2.90
N GLY A 8 46.32 -36.04 2.61
CA GLY A 8 45.96 -37.37 3.11
C GLY A 8 45.25 -38.18 2.03
N LYS A 9 45.93 -39.23 1.54
CA LYS A 9 45.54 -40.09 0.40
C LYS A 9 44.99 -41.44 0.92
N LEU A 10 44.06 -42.00 0.13
CA LEU A 10 43.43 -43.34 0.21
C LEU A 10 44.32 -44.51 0.66
N ILE A 11 43.72 -45.47 1.38
CA ILE A 11 44.02 -46.91 1.27
C ILE A 11 42.71 -47.72 1.24
N LEU A 12 42.62 -48.62 0.25
CA LEU A 12 41.57 -49.61 -0.05
C LEU A 12 41.75 -50.90 0.77
N THR A 13 40.66 -51.60 1.07
CA THR A 13 40.64 -53.06 1.27
C THR A 13 39.49 -53.70 0.48
N SER A 14 39.81 -54.83 -0.15
CA SER A 14 39.05 -55.58 -1.15
C SER A 14 38.37 -56.83 -0.59
N GLY A 15 37.28 -57.31 -1.22
CA GLY A 15 36.79 -58.68 -1.03
C GLY A 15 35.49 -59.06 -1.77
N SER A 16 35.65 -59.59 -2.99
CA SER A 16 34.87 -60.65 -3.71
C SER A 16 33.33 -60.55 -3.80
N ALA A 17 32.68 -60.26 -4.94
CA ALA A 17 32.60 -60.91 -6.26
C ALA A 17 31.70 -62.18 -6.34
N HIS A 18 30.54 -62.05 -7.00
CA HIS A 18 29.92 -63.12 -7.80
C HIS A 18 29.42 -62.54 -9.14
N LEU A 19 29.84 -63.20 -10.22
CA LEU A 19 29.64 -62.89 -11.65
C LEU A 19 28.35 -63.50 -12.21
N LEU A 20 27.72 -62.82 -13.20
CA LEU A 20 27.44 -63.30 -14.59
C LEU A 20 26.53 -62.29 -15.33
N ASN A 21 27.10 -61.43 -16.19
CA ASN A 21 27.12 -61.49 -17.67
C ASN A 21 25.79 -61.18 -18.41
N CYS A 22 25.71 -60.01 -19.09
CA CYS A 22 25.95 -59.94 -20.55
C CYS A 22 25.76 -58.53 -21.18
N LYS A 23 26.81 -58.12 -21.92
CA LYS A 23 26.89 -57.36 -23.19
C LYS A 23 26.57 -55.85 -23.26
N ILE A 24 27.64 -55.11 -23.62
CA ILE A 24 27.74 -53.72 -24.13
C ILE A 24 27.94 -53.82 -25.68
N PRO A 25 27.58 -52.82 -26.53
CA PRO A 25 28.52 -51.75 -26.92
C PRO A 25 27.79 -50.38 -27.17
N PRO A 26 28.42 -49.33 -27.74
CA PRO A 26 28.90 -48.16 -27.00
C PRO A 26 28.11 -46.87 -27.26
N PHE A 27 28.19 -45.92 -26.32
CA PHE A 27 27.61 -44.57 -26.43
C PHE A 27 28.35 -43.71 -27.47
N SER A 28 27.60 -43.19 -28.43
CA SER A 28 27.99 -42.09 -29.32
C SER A 28 27.23 -40.81 -28.94
N LEU A 29 27.98 -39.73 -28.71
CA LEU A 29 27.49 -38.35 -28.64
C LEU A 29 26.81 -37.93 -29.95
N VAL A 30 25.50 -37.64 -29.93
CA VAL A 30 24.85 -36.71 -30.87
C VAL A 30 23.69 -35.98 -30.18
N SER A 31 23.72 -34.67 -30.31
CA SER A 31 22.70 -33.67 -29.95
C SER A 31 21.38 -33.86 -30.74
N LEU A 32 20.23 -33.89 -30.07
CA LEU A 32 18.91 -33.55 -30.63
C LEU A 32 17.99 -33.11 -29.46
N SER A 33 17.67 -31.82 -29.37
CA SER A 33 16.50 -31.18 -30.02
C SER A 33 15.19 -31.53 -29.33
N VAL A 34 14.80 -30.69 -28.36
CA VAL A 34 13.44 -30.63 -27.84
C VAL A 34 12.65 -29.68 -28.74
N LYS A 35 11.62 -30.24 -29.38
CA LYS A 35 10.62 -29.54 -30.19
C LYS A 35 9.78 -28.61 -29.30
N CYS A 36 9.92 -27.30 -29.49
CA CYS A 36 8.89 -26.32 -29.12
C CYS A 36 7.89 -26.19 -30.27
N GLN A 37 6.64 -26.61 -30.05
CA GLN A 37 5.52 -26.30 -30.94
C GLN A 37 5.17 -24.82 -30.81
N HIS A 38 5.37 -24.07 -31.89
CA HIS A 38 4.83 -22.73 -32.07
C HIS A 38 3.38 -22.82 -32.58
N PHE A 39 2.45 -22.24 -31.83
CA PHE A 39 1.17 -21.79 -32.37
C PHE A 39 1.39 -20.40 -33.01
N ALA A 40 1.30 -20.34 -34.33
CA ALA A 40 1.27 -19.09 -35.08
C ALA A 40 -0.18 -18.58 -35.15
N ILE A 41 -0.46 -17.45 -34.51
CA ILE A 41 -1.69 -16.67 -34.75
C ILE A 41 -1.31 -15.59 -35.77
N SER A 42 -1.93 -15.68 -36.95
CA SER A 42 -1.85 -14.67 -38.00
C SER A 42 -2.71 -13.47 -37.61
N ILE A 43 -2.11 -12.28 -37.56
CA ILE A 43 -2.83 -11.00 -37.51
C ILE A 43 -2.59 -10.29 -38.84
N GLN A 44 -3.62 -10.28 -39.68
CA GLN A 44 -3.69 -9.48 -40.91
C GLN A 44 -3.88 -8.01 -40.54
N PHE A 45 -2.94 -7.17 -40.96
CA PHE A 45 -3.13 -5.72 -41.01
C PHE A 45 -3.95 -5.36 -42.25
N LEU A 46 -5.15 -4.81 -42.04
CA LEU A 46 -5.94 -4.14 -43.08
C LEU A 46 -5.42 -2.70 -43.26
N ALA A 47 -4.84 -2.43 -44.42
CA ALA A 47 -4.48 -1.08 -44.87
C ALA A 47 -5.71 -0.37 -45.47
N PRO A 48 -5.91 0.94 -45.25
CA PRO A 48 -6.94 1.70 -45.96
C PRO A 48 -6.45 2.15 -47.34
N SER A 49 -7.29 1.89 -48.33
CA SER A 49 -7.13 2.22 -49.75
C SER A 49 -7.09 3.72 -50.01
N THR A 50 -6.15 4.12 -50.87
CA THR A 50 -6.05 5.45 -51.49
C THR A 50 -6.92 5.48 -52.76
N THR A 51 -7.76 6.51 -52.90
CA THR A 51 -8.42 6.87 -54.16
C THR A 51 -8.06 8.31 -54.51
N THR A 52 -7.42 8.48 -55.67
CA THR A 52 -7.03 9.74 -56.29
C THR A 52 -8.18 10.30 -57.14
N ILE A 53 -8.54 11.59 -56.99
CA ILE A 53 -9.17 12.38 -58.06
C ILE A 53 -8.62 13.82 -58.07
N LEU A 54 -7.85 14.11 -59.13
CA LEU A 54 -7.74 15.30 -59.99
C LEU A 54 -7.72 16.74 -59.44
N SER A 55 -6.54 17.35 -59.63
CA SER A 55 -6.21 18.67 -60.18
C SER A 55 -7.28 19.76 -60.35
N SER A 56 -6.96 20.97 -59.90
CA SER A 56 -6.91 22.16 -60.79
C SER A 56 -6.02 23.28 -60.24
N ARG A 57 -5.23 23.86 -61.15
CA ARG A 57 -4.36 25.05 -60.99
C ARG A 57 -5.19 26.34 -61.05
N ARG A 58 -4.76 27.39 -60.32
CA ARG A 58 -4.48 28.77 -60.80
C ARG A 58 -4.07 29.66 -59.60
N ARG A 59 -2.87 30.28 -59.61
CA ARG A 59 -2.57 31.70 -59.96
C ARG A 59 -3.23 32.68 -58.96
N SER A 60 -2.60 33.69 -58.35
CA SER A 60 -1.46 34.53 -58.75
C SER A 60 -1.25 35.67 -57.71
N MET A 61 -0.02 36.21 -57.64
CA MET A 61 0.40 37.54 -57.12
C MET A 61 0.21 37.82 -55.62
N GLY A 62 1.19 38.29 -54.84
CA GLY A 62 2.40 39.05 -55.15
C GLY A 62 2.25 40.46 -54.59
N ASN A 63 2.98 40.81 -53.52
CA ASN A 63 3.65 42.11 -53.41
C ASN A 63 4.62 42.18 -52.23
N CYS A 64 5.85 42.57 -52.55
CA CYS A 64 6.89 42.98 -51.64
C CYS A 64 6.68 44.45 -51.23
N PHE A 65 6.99 44.82 -49.99
CA PHE A 65 7.61 46.11 -49.67
C PHE A 65 8.55 45.96 -48.46
N SER A 66 9.71 46.58 -48.61
CA SER A 66 10.89 46.56 -47.75
C SER A 66 10.74 47.39 -46.47
N GLY A 67 11.56 47.05 -45.46
CA GLY A 67 12.24 48.08 -44.65
C GLY A 67 12.27 47.86 -43.14
N GLY A 68 13.46 47.51 -42.61
CA GLY A 68 14.00 48.14 -41.40
C GLY A 68 13.80 47.45 -40.04
N GLY A 69 14.81 46.67 -39.64
CA GLY A 69 15.53 46.86 -38.37
C GLY A 69 14.84 46.59 -37.01
N HIS A 70 15.37 45.56 -36.34
CA HIS A 70 15.52 45.35 -34.89
C HIS A 70 14.61 44.35 -34.15
N SER A 71 15.29 43.56 -33.30
CA SER A 71 14.83 42.63 -32.26
C SER A 71 14.35 41.23 -32.70
N GLN A 72 15.30 40.30 -32.85
CA GLN A 72 15.02 38.87 -32.68
C GLN A 72 14.89 38.59 -31.17
N PHE A 73 13.65 38.55 -30.67
CA PHE A 73 13.33 37.76 -29.48
C PHE A 73 12.99 36.35 -29.96
N ALA A 74 13.91 35.42 -29.70
CA ALA A 74 13.66 34.00 -29.90
C ALA A 74 12.73 33.50 -28.79
N VAL A 75 11.72 32.75 -29.22
CA VAL A 75 10.66 32.11 -28.46
C VAL A 75 11.26 31.28 -27.33
N GLY A 76 11.03 31.72 -26.09
CA GLY A 76 11.30 30.95 -24.88
C GLY A 76 10.35 29.76 -24.81
N GLY A 77 10.90 28.56 -24.92
CA GLY A 77 10.21 27.32 -24.59
C GLY A 77 9.84 27.36 -23.11
N THR A 78 8.53 27.43 -22.84
CA THR A 78 7.97 27.27 -21.51
C THR A 78 8.35 25.91 -20.97
N SER A 79 9.18 25.92 -19.93
CA SER A 79 9.56 24.76 -19.12
C SER A 79 8.29 24.10 -18.57
N SER A 80 7.98 22.92 -19.09
CA SER A 80 6.95 22.04 -18.57
C SER A 80 7.34 21.58 -17.16
N ALA A 81 6.72 22.17 -16.14
CA ALA A 81 6.67 21.60 -14.81
C ALA A 81 5.86 20.29 -14.89
N HIS A 82 6.54 19.17 -15.08
CA HIS A 82 5.91 17.86 -15.22
C HIS A 82 6.28 16.96 -14.04
N ASP A 83 5.35 16.79 -13.10
CA ASP A 83 4.99 15.59 -12.32
C ASP A 83 6.03 14.94 -11.37
N THR A 84 6.03 15.32 -10.09
CA THR A 84 6.90 14.76 -9.01
C THR A 84 6.39 13.43 -8.46
N ARG A 85 5.08 13.17 -8.49
CA ARG A 85 4.52 11.89 -8.04
C ARG A 85 4.73 10.78 -9.06
N GLY A 86 4.66 11.06 -10.36
CA GLY A 86 5.09 10.10 -11.39
C GLY A 86 6.53 9.62 -11.16
N SER A 87 7.41 10.48 -10.65
CA SER A 87 8.77 10.09 -10.25
C SER A 87 8.80 9.25 -8.98
N ASN A 88 8.07 9.64 -7.93
CA ASN A 88 8.02 8.88 -6.68
C ASN A 88 7.34 7.51 -6.85
N ASP A 89 6.29 7.40 -7.66
CA ASP A 89 5.61 6.15 -8.02
C ASP A 89 6.49 5.26 -8.89
N ALA A 90 7.25 5.84 -9.81
CA ALA A 90 8.23 5.10 -10.62
C ALA A 90 9.38 4.54 -9.75
N VAL A 91 9.84 5.29 -8.74
CA VAL A 91 10.81 4.79 -7.75
C VAL A 91 10.18 3.69 -6.90
N ASP A 92 8.91 3.80 -6.53
CA ASP A 92 8.19 2.75 -5.80
C ASP A 92 8.07 1.48 -6.64
N GLY A 93 7.66 1.61 -7.89
CA GLY A 93 7.60 0.54 -8.87
C GLY A 93 8.96 -0.08 -9.12
N PHE A 94 10.04 0.71 -9.17
CA PHE A 94 11.41 0.24 -9.26
C PHE A 94 11.79 -0.63 -8.05
N LEU A 95 11.47 -0.18 -6.83
CA LEU A 95 11.74 -0.96 -5.61
C LEU A 95 10.89 -2.24 -5.57
N LYS A 96 9.59 -2.14 -5.83
CA LYS A 96 8.66 -3.28 -5.90
C LYS A 96 9.07 -4.31 -6.97
N SER A 97 9.52 -3.86 -8.15
CA SER A 97 10.00 -4.75 -9.22
C SER A 97 11.24 -5.56 -8.84
N ARG A 98 11.98 -5.09 -7.82
CA ARG A 98 13.13 -5.79 -7.25
C ARG A 98 12.76 -6.61 -5.98
N GLY A 99 11.46 -6.80 -5.73
CA GLY A 99 10.94 -7.57 -4.61
C GLY A 99 10.90 -6.80 -3.29
N TYR A 100 11.05 -5.47 -3.32
CA TYR A 100 11.03 -4.65 -2.11
C TYR A 100 9.65 -4.02 -1.91
N HIS A 101 8.93 -4.54 -0.94
CA HIS A 101 7.73 -3.90 -0.39
C HIS A 101 8.22 -2.99 0.76
N GLY A 102 7.67 -1.77 0.90
CA GLY A 102 8.18 -0.72 1.81
C GLY A 102 8.16 -1.07 3.32
N LEU A 103 8.06 -0.05 4.20
CA LEU A 103 7.92 -0.28 5.64
C LEU A 103 6.56 -0.96 5.92
N PHE A 104 6.55 -2.28 6.07
CA PHE A 104 5.38 -3.04 6.46
C PHE A 104 5.52 -3.55 7.90
N SER A 105 4.42 -3.54 8.66
CA SER A 105 4.40 -4.16 9.99
C SER A 105 4.33 -5.67 9.82
N GLN A 106 5.18 -6.39 10.55
CA GLN A 106 5.11 -7.85 10.63
C GLN A 106 4.28 -8.24 11.85
N ILE A 107 3.32 -9.14 11.66
CA ILE A 107 2.42 -9.62 12.71
C ILE A 107 2.74 -11.06 13.02
N GLU A 108 2.83 -11.37 14.31
CA GLU A 108 2.87 -12.73 14.81
C GLU A 108 1.47 -13.12 15.32
N LEU A 109 0.95 -14.21 14.76
CA LEU A 109 -0.31 -14.80 15.18
C LEU A 109 -0.02 -15.95 16.15
N SER A 110 -0.58 -15.86 17.34
CA SER A 110 -0.65 -16.95 18.31
C SER A 110 -2.05 -17.53 18.34
N LEU A 111 -2.15 -18.86 18.47
CA LEU A 111 -3.41 -19.57 18.34
C LEU A 111 -3.69 -20.37 19.62
N SER A 112 -4.95 -20.44 19.99
CA SER A 112 -5.46 -21.41 20.96
C SER A 112 -6.86 -21.85 20.55
N ALA A 113 -7.28 -23.03 20.98
CA ALA A 113 -8.65 -23.49 20.78
C ALA A 113 -9.26 -23.96 22.09
N SER A 114 -10.60 -24.02 22.12
CA SER A 114 -11.37 -24.54 23.24
C SER A 114 -12.55 -25.37 22.77
N ASP A 115 -12.96 -26.31 23.60
CA ASP A 115 -14.10 -27.19 23.34
C ASP A 115 -14.04 -27.90 21.98
N LEU A 116 -12.83 -28.26 21.54
CA LEU A 116 -12.67 -29.04 20.31
C LEU A 116 -13.41 -30.37 20.44
N ARG A 117 -13.99 -30.81 19.33
CA ARG A 117 -14.72 -32.08 19.30
C ARG A 117 -13.77 -33.25 19.47
N ASP A 118 -14.01 -34.03 20.51
CA ASP A 118 -13.32 -35.30 20.71
C ASP A 118 -13.73 -36.30 19.61
N ARG A 119 -12.74 -36.83 18.91
CA ARG A 119 -12.94 -37.81 17.84
C ARG A 119 -12.31 -39.16 18.13
N ASP A 120 -11.47 -39.22 19.15
CA ASP A 120 -10.79 -40.43 19.55
C ASP A 120 -11.68 -41.27 20.47
N VAL A 121 -11.63 -42.60 20.29
CA VAL A 121 -12.44 -43.55 21.07
C VAL A 121 -11.79 -43.87 22.42
N LEU A 122 -10.47 -43.69 22.53
CA LEU A 122 -9.65 -44.14 23.67
C LEU A 122 -8.70 -43.05 24.23
N SER A 123 -8.58 -41.90 23.55
CA SER A 123 -7.73 -40.75 23.89
C SER A 123 -8.51 -39.45 23.65
N LYS A 124 -7.89 -38.31 23.95
CA LYS A 124 -8.38 -37.01 23.46
C LYS A 124 -7.65 -36.69 22.16
N SER A 125 -8.26 -35.88 21.30
CA SER A 125 -7.64 -35.37 20.08
C SER A 125 -6.26 -34.75 20.27
N ASP A 126 -5.44 -34.84 19.22
CA ASP A 126 -4.09 -34.29 19.06
C ASP A 126 -4.11 -33.13 18.05
N PRO A 127 -4.59 -31.94 18.43
CA PRO A 127 -4.90 -30.89 17.49
C PRO A 127 -3.68 -30.15 16.91
N MET A 128 -3.77 -29.85 15.62
CA MET A 128 -2.86 -29.01 14.83
C MET A 128 -3.68 -27.96 14.05
N ALA A 129 -3.22 -26.71 14.03
CA ALA A 129 -3.84 -25.65 13.25
C ALA A 129 -2.96 -25.28 12.03
N ILE A 130 -3.63 -24.95 10.93
CA ILE A 130 -3.01 -24.48 9.69
C ILE A 130 -3.65 -23.16 9.28
N VAL A 131 -2.81 -22.18 8.93
CA VAL A 131 -3.25 -20.85 8.52
C VAL A 131 -2.96 -20.65 7.04
N TYR A 132 -3.98 -20.21 6.30
CA TYR A 132 -3.90 -19.88 4.89
C TYR A 132 -4.29 -18.41 4.66
N THR A 133 -3.69 -17.76 3.66
CA THR A 133 -4.28 -16.57 3.04
C THR A 133 -5.17 -16.99 1.88
N LYS A 134 -6.29 -16.29 1.72
CA LYS A 134 -7.22 -16.50 0.61
C LYS A 134 -7.10 -15.37 -0.41
N GLY A 135 -6.69 -15.72 -1.64
CA GLY A 135 -6.64 -14.81 -2.77
C GLY A 135 -8.03 -14.40 -3.26
N LYS A 136 -8.11 -13.32 -4.05
CA LYS A 136 -9.38 -12.84 -4.65
C LYS A 136 -10.02 -13.86 -5.60
N ASP A 137 -9.20 -14.69 -6.22
CA ASP A 137 -9.61 -15.82 -7.07
C ASP A 137 -10.03 -17.06 -6.26
N GLY A 138 -9.97 -16.99 -4.92
CA GLY A 138 -10.24 -18.10 -4.03
C GLY A 138 -9.05 -19.05 -3.83
N SER A 139 -7.90 -18.79 -4.44
CA SER A 139 -6.68 -19.57 -4.20
C SER A 139 -6.27 -19.51 -2.73
N LEU A 140 -5.76 -20.62 -2.20
CA LEU A 140 -5.27 -20.70 -0.83
C LEU A 140 -3.74 -20.82 -0.84
N GLN A 141 -3.07 -19.94 -0.12
CA GLN A 141 -1.64 -20.02 0.12
C GLN A 141 -1.40 -20.31 1.60
N GLU A 142 -0.73 -21.43 1.89
CA GLU A 142 -0.37 -21.82 3.25
C GLU A 142 0.68 -20.85 3.81
N LEU A 143 0.40 -20.23 4.95
CA LEU A 143 1.35 -19.39 5.69
C LEU A 143 2.22 -20.21 6.63
N GLY A 144 1.62 -21.22 7.27
CA GLY A 144 2.31 -22.12 8.17
C GLY A 144 1.37 -23.02 8.97
N ARG A 145 2.01 -23.93 9.71
CA ARG A 145 1.37 -24.92 10.58
C ARG A 145 1.89 -24.77 12.00
N THR A 146 1.04 -24.98 12.98
CA THR A 146 1.46 -25.08 14.38
C THR A 146 2.08 -26.45 14.64
N GLU A 147 2.68 -26.62 15.81
CA GLU A 147 2.96 -27.95 16.34
C GLU A 147 1.67 -28.72 16.70
N VAL A 148 1.82 -30.03 16.91
CA VAL A 148 0.74 -30.90 17.39
C VAL A 148 0.73 -30.87 18.93
N VAL A 149 -0.42 -30.58 19.53
CA VAL A 149 -0.58 -30.62 20.99
C VAL A 149 -1.23 -31.94 21.36
N LEU A 150 -0.55 -32.77 22.15
CA LEU A 150 -1.05 -34.10 22.47
C LEU A 150 -2.18 -34.09 23.50
N ASN A 151 -3.21 -34.91 23.27
CA ASN A 151 -4.31 -35.23 24.17
C ASN A 151 -5.02 -33.99 24.76
N SER A 152 -5.38 -33.03 23.90
CA SER A 152 -5.98 -31.77 24.34
C SER A 152 -7.15 -31.34 23.47
N LEU A 153 -8.28 -31.07 24.12
CA LEU A 153 -9.43 -30.39 23.50
C LEU A 153 -9.37 -28.86 23.65
N ASN A 154 -8.36 -28.36 24.38
CA ASN A 154 -8.15 -26.94 24.64
C ASN A 154 -6.68 -26.56 24.38
N PRO A 155 -6.16 -26.78 23.16
CA PRO A 155 -4.76 -26.58 22.87
C PRO A 155 -4.37 -25.10 22.95
N LYS A 156 -3.16 -24.86 23.43
CA LYS A 156 -2.47 -23.58 23.29
C LYS A 156 -1.19 -23.86 22.53
N TRP A 157 -1.10 -23.39 21.29
CA TRP A 157 0.07 -23.61 20.46
C TRP A 157 1.14 -22.57 20.77
N ILE A 158 2.39 -23.02 20.80
CA ILE A 158 3.60 -22.24 21.04
C ILE A 158 4.08 -21.60 19.73
N THR A 159 3.99 -22.33 18.61
CA THR A 159 4.44 -21.83 17.31
C THR A 159 3.57 -20.65 16.88
N LYS A 160 4.22 -19.50 16.66
CA LYS A 160 3.57 -18.31 16.10
C LYS A 160 3.69 -18.30 14.58
N ILE A 161 2.61 -17.90 13.90
CA ILE A 161 2.57 -17.78 12.44
C ILE A 161 2.78 -16.32 12.04
N LYS A 162 3.76 -16.05 11.17
CA LYS A 162 4.10 -14.68 10.75
C LYS A 162 3.34 -14.28 9.50
N ILE A 163 2.86 -13.04 9.46
CA ILE A 163 2.23 -12.44 8.28
C ILE A 163 2.60 -10.97 8.16
N THR A 164 2.83 -10.49 6.94
CA THR A 164 2.98 -9.07 6.66
C THR A 164 1.64 -8.38 6.64
N TYR A 165 1.49 -7.28 7.36
CA TYR A 165 0.27 -6.46 7.37
C TYR A 165 0.31 -5.38 6.29
N TYR A 166 -0.75 -5.34 5.49
CA TYR A 166 -1.02 -4.34 4.45
C TYR A 166 -2.36 -3.67 4.76
N PHE A 167 -2.32 -2.42 5.21
CA PHE A 167 -3.53 -1.66 5.57
C PHE A 167 -4.49 -1.52 4.38
N GLU A 168 -3.95 -1.30 3.20
CA GLU A 168 -4.65 -1.04 1.95
C GLU A 168 -5.32 -2.28 1.33
N MET A 169 -5.28 -3.43 2.00
CA MET A 169 -5.80 -4.70 1.50
C MET A 169 -6.59 -5.46 2.58
N VAL A 170 -7.76 -5.96 2.20
CA VAL A 170 -8.46 -6.98 3.02
C VAL A 170 -7.70 -8.30 2.90
N GLN A 171 -6.92 -8.63 3.93
CA GLN A 171 -6.19 -9.89 4.01
C GLN A 171 -7.05 -10.95 4.70
N THR A 172 -7.75 -11.77 3.91
CA THR A 172 -8.58 -12.86 4.43
C THR A 172 -7.74 -14.06 4.85
N LEU A 173 -7.89 -14.48 6.10
CA LEU A 173 -7.25 -15.64 6.70
C LEU A 173 -8.26 -16.79 6.84
N LEU A 174 -7.83 -17.98 6.45
CA LEU A 174 -8.55 -19.24 6.67
C LEU A 174 -7.75 -20.09 7.64
N PHE A 175 -8.38 -20.50 8.73
CA PHE A 175 -7.81 -21.37 9.74
C PHE A 175 -8.46 -22.74 9.61
N ARG A 176 -7.67 -23.80 9.56
CA ARG A 176 -8.15 -25.19 9.59
C ARG A 176 -7.52 -25.93 10.75
N VAL A 177 -8.34 -26.63 11.51
CA VAL A 177 -7.89 -27.45 12.64
C VAL A 177 -8.07 -28.92 12.29
N TYR A 178 -7.03 -29.70 12.53
CA TYR A 178 -6.98 -31.14 12.30
C TYR A 178 -6.62 -31.85 13.60
N ASP A 179 -7.15 -33.05 13.76
CA ASP A 179 -6.73 -34.05 14.73
C ASP A 179 -5.70 -34.96 14.06
N VAL A 180 -4.48 -34.98 14.57
CA VAL A 180 -3.35 -35.71 13.99
C VAL A 180 -3.30 -37.10 14.61
N ASP A 181 -3.46 -38.13 13.79
CA ASP A 181 -3.45 -39.50 14.28
C ASP A 181 -2.10 -39.85 14.93
N THR A 182 -2.16 -40.49 16.10
CA THR A 182 -1.04 -40.95 16.93
C THR A 182 0.05 -41.70 16.16
N GLN A 183 -0.29 -42.39 15.06
CA GLN A 183 0.67 -43.07 14.19
C GLN A 183 1.61 -42.13 13.42
N PHE A 184 1.30 -40.83 13.37
CA PHE A 184 2.04 -39.79 12.65
C PHE A 184 2.67 -38.74 13.57
N HIS A 185 3.00 -39.07 14.82
CA HIS A 185 3.71 -38.14 15.73
C HIS A 185 5.22 -37.99 15.44
N SER A 186 5.81 -38.81 14.56
CA SER A 186 7.27 -38.80 14.24
C SER A 186 7.77 -38.08 12.97
N PRO A 187 7.00 -37.82 11.90
CA PRO A 187 7.49 -37.07 10.74
C PRO A 187 7.58 -35.56 11.03
N ASP A 188 8.43 -34.86 10.28
CA ASP A 188 8.43 -33.38 10.24
C ASP A 188 7.00 -32.90 9.90
N ILE A 189 6.46 -31.97 10.68
CA ILE A 189 5.09 -31.42 10.51
C ILE A 189 4.84 -30.95 9.08
N LYS A 190 5.89 -30.48 8.38
CA LYS A 190 5.84 -30.06 6.98
C LYS A 190 5.57 -31.22 6.00
N THR A 191 5.83 -32.45 6.41
CA THR A 191 5.64 -33.67 5.60
C THR A 191 4.33 -34.40 5.91
N LEU A 192 3.56 -33.94 6.89
CA LEU A 192 2.23 -34.47 7.19
C LEU A 192 1.27 -34.24 6.03
N LYS A 193 0.69 -35.32 5.52
CA LYS A 193 -0.38 -35.29 4.51
C LYS A 193 -1.71 -35.05 5.18
N LEU A 194 -2.40 -33.99 4.77
CA LEU A 194 -3.66 -33.56 5.39
C LEU A 194 -4.82 -34.51 5.10
N ASP A 195 -4.79 -35.19 3.95
CA ASP A 195 -5.81 -36.19 3.57
C ASP A 195 -5.83 -37.40 4.50
N ASP A 196 -4.71 -37.65 5.19
CA ASP A 196 -4.55 -38.75 6.15
C ASP A 196 -4.91 -38.31 7.59
N GLN A 197 -5.24 -37.03 7.81
CA GLN A 197 -5.58 -36.49 9.14
C GLN A 197 -7.07 -36.22 9.26
N GLN A 198 -7.59 -36.18 10.49
CA GLN A 198 -9.01 -35.96 10.71
C GLN A 198 -9.34 -34.47 10.83
N TYR A 199 -10.17 -33.98 9.92
CA TYR A 199 -10.62 -32.58 9.92
C TYR A 199 -11.59 -32.29 11.09
N LEU A 200 -11.26 -31.28 11.91
CA LEU A 200 -12.08 -30.86 13.05
C LEU A 200 -12.98 -29.67 12.71
N GLY A 201 -12.49 -28.72 11.92
CA GLY A 201 -13.27 -27.55 11.50
C GLY A 201 -12.42 -26.44 10.90
N GLU A 202 -13.08 -25.41 10.37
CA GLU A 202 -12.44 -24.21 9.83
C GLU A 202 -13.11 -22.93 10.32
N ALA A 203 -12.35 -21.85 10.30
CA ALA A 203 -12.86 -20.50 10.58
C ALA A 203 -12.20 -19.51 9.61
N THR A 204 -12.90 -18.43 9.28
CA THR A 204 -12.38 -17.39 8.38
C THR A 204 -12.59 -16.01 9.02
N CYS A 205 -11.59 -15.14 8.92
CA CYS A 205 -11.71 -13.73 9.27
C CYS A 205 -10.75 -12.88 8.45
N ALA A 206 -10.91 -11.56 8.47
CA ALA A 206 -9.91 -10.63 7.95
C ALA A 206 -8.86 -10.32 9.03
N LEU A 207 -7.59 -10.17 8.65
CA LEU A 207 -6.52 -9.78 9.58
C LEU A 207 -6.85 -8.47 10.32
N SER A 208 -7.45 -7.51 9.60
CA SER A 208 -7.92 -6.23 10.15
C SER A 208 -8.87 -6.40 11.34
N GLN A 209 -9.73 -7.42 11.34
CA GLN A 209 -10.65 -7.70 12.47
C GLN A 209 -9.90 -8.12 13.75
N ILE A 210 -8.72 -8.69 13.62
CA ILE A 210 -7.89 -9.11 14.76
C ILE A 210 -7.07 -7.91 15.25
N VAL A 211 -6.37 -7.22 14.35
CA VAL A 211 -5.43 -6.14 14.72
C VAL A 211 -6.12 -4.83 15.13
N ALA A 212 -7.32 -4.56 14.64
CA ALA A 212 -8.12 -3.40 15.05
C ALA A 212 -8.88 -3.62 16.37
N ASN A 213 -8.92 -4.86 16.88
CA ASN A 213 -9.53 -5.15 18.17
C ASN A 213 -8.66 -4.61 19.30
N SER A 214 -9.25 -3.98 20.31
CA SER A 214 -8.53 -3.46 21.48
C SER A 214 -7.76 -4.52 22.26
N LYS A 215 -8.22 -5.78 22.25
CA LYS A 215 -7.51 -6.93 22.82
C LYS A 215 -6.49 -7.56 21.87
N ARG A 216 -6.42 -7.09 20.62
CA ARG A 216 -5.72 -7.71 19.50
C ARG A 216 -6.02 -9.21 19.36
N ALA A 217 -7.26 -9.59 19.65
CA ALA A 217 -7.68 -10.97 19.70
C ALA A 217 -9.07 -11.16 19.08
N CYS A 218 -9.28 -12.32 18.47
CA CYS A 218 -10.56 -12.71 17.90
C CYS A 218 -10.84 -14.19 18.23
N THR A 219 -12.05 -14.49 18.70
CA THR A 219 -12.52 -15.87 18.91
C THR A 219 -13.58 -16.19 17.87
N LEU A 220 -13.35 -17.27 17.13
CA LEU A 220 -14.18 -17.72 16.01
C LEU A 220 -14.73 -19.12 16.30
N GLU A 221 -15.99 -19.35 15.97
CA GLU A 221 -16.59 -20.69 15.98
C GLU A 221 -16.08 -21.50 14.78
N LEU A 222 -15.69 -22.76 15.01
CA LEU A 222 -15.29 -23.67 13.94
C LEU A 222 -16.52 -24.24 13.21
N VAL A 223 -16.46 -24.27 11.88
CA VAL A 223 -17.53 -24.79 11.01
C VAL A 223 -17.03 -25.93 10.11
N SER A 224 -17.95 -26.81 9.70
CA SER A 224 -17.66 -27.92 8.79
C SER A 224 -17.98 -27.54 7.34
N ILE A 225 -17.09 -27.88 6.41
CA ILE A 225 -17.29 -27.69 4.96
C ILE A 225 -18.47 -28.53 4.44
N ALA A 226 -18.74 -29.69 5.05
CA ALA A 226 -19.66 -30.70 4.53
C ALA A 226 -21.12 -30.56 5.00
N GLU A 227 -21.43 -29.65 5.93
CA GLU A 227 -22.76 -29.57 6.60
C GLU A 227 -23.52 -28.27 6.28
N SER A 228 -23.15 -27.58 5.19
CA SER A 228 -23.82 -26.34 4.74
C SER A 228 -25.25 -26.54 4.19
N ALA A 229 -25.77 -27.77 4.16
CA ALA A 229 -27.04 -28.09 3.53
C ALA A 229 -28.22 -28.41 4.47
N GLU A 230 -28.06 -28.86 5.71
CA GLU A 230 -29.24 -29.23 6.52
C GLU A 230 -28.96 -29.31 8.04
N SER A 231 -29.62 -28.42 8.80
CA SER A 231 -30.05 -28.52 10.20
C SER A 231 -29.29 -29.47 11.16
N THR A 232 -28.21 -28.99 11.77
CA THR A 232 -27.96 -28.98 13.23
C THR A 232 -26.62 -28.28 13.47
N HIS A 233 -26.62 -27.13 14.16
CA HIS A 233 -25.37 -26.47 14.58
C HIS A 233 -24.64 -27.34 15.63
N LYS A 234 -23.90 -28.36 15.17
CA LYS A 234 -22.93 -29.05 16.03
C LYS A 234 -21.77 -28.09 16.27
N LYS A 235 -21.56 -27.70 17.53
CA LYS A 235 -20.38 -26.94 17.94
C LYS A 235 -19.14 -27.80 17.69
N LEU A 236 -18.23 -27.33 16.84
CA LEU A 236 -16.96 -28.03 16.53
C LEU A 236 -15.78 -27.52 17.38
N GLY A 237 -16.06 -26.58 18.28
CA GLY A 237 -15.10 -25.88 19.11
C GLY A 237 -14.90 -24.43 18.65
N GLN A 238 -14.10 -23.69 19.42
CA GLN A 238 -13.76 -22.31 19.16
C GLN A 238 -12.25 -22.18 18.95
N LEU A 239 -11.86 -21.31 18.02
CA LEU A 239 -10.48 -20.92 17.77
C LEU A 239 -10.29 -19.47 18.20
N THR A 240 -9.35 -19.22 19.10
CA THR A 240 -8.92 -17.88 19.50
C THR A 240 -7.58 -17.55 18.86
N ILE A 241 -7.51 -16.41 18.21
CA ILE A 241 -6.32 -15.88 17.54
C ILE A 241 -5.91 -14.59 18.23
N HIS A 242 -4.65 -14.49 18.64
CA HIS A 242 -4.04 -13.27 19.18
C HIS A 242 -2.98 -12.75 18.20
N ALA A 243 -3.01 -11.46 17.90
CA ALA A 243 -2.06 -10.79 17.03
C ALA A 243 -1.13 -9.87 17.83
N GLU A 244 0.18 -10.01 17.62
CA GLU A 244 1.20 -9.13 18.16
C GLU A 244 2.01 -8.53 17.01
N GLU A 245 2.34 -7.24 17.12
CA GLU A 245 3.26 -6.63 16.16
C GLU A 245 4.68 -7.02 16.56
N GLU A 246 5.46 -7.53 15.61
CA GLU A 246 6.84 -7.90 15.81
C GLU A 246 7.70 -6.64 15.91
N VAL A 247 7.77 -6.07 17.11
CA VAL A 247 8.57 -4.87 17.39
C VAL A 247 9.44 -5.13 18.62
N VAL A 248 10.74 -5.32 18.39
CA VAL A 248 11.71 -5.50 19.48
C VAL A 248 11.92 -4.18 20.25
N SER A 249 11.78 -3.03 19.58
CA SER A 249 11.81 -1.70 20.20
C SER A 249 10.99 -0.68 19.42
N LYS A 250 10.27 0.20 20.13
CA LYS A 250 9.54 1.34 19.57
C LYS A 250 10.40 2.59 19.36
N THR A 251 11.68 2.53 19.73
CA THR A 251 12.61 3.65 19.53
C THR A 251 12.87 3.86 18.04
N THR A 252 12.64 5.08 17.59
CA THR A 252 12.78 5.49 16.20
C THR A 252 13.71 6.70 16.13
N ALA A 253 14.60 6.70 15.15
CA ALA A 253 15.45 7.82 14.82
C ALA A 253 14.78 8.66 13.72
N GLU A 254 14.45 9.92 14.04
CA GLU A 254 14.08 10.94 13.07
C GLU A 254 15.36 11.57 12.48
N LEU A 255 15.46 11.58 11.15
CA LEU A 255 16.59 12.10 10.42
C LEU A 255 16.12 13.14 9.39
N ILE A 256 16.75 14.31 9.36
CA ILE A 256 16.68 15.23 8.22
C ILE A 256 18.03 15.17 7.51
N LEU A 257 18.03 14.60 6.32
CA LEU A 257 19.24 14.42 5.51
C LEU A 257 19.37 15.55 4.50
N LYS A 258 20.62 15.93 4.24
CA LYS A 258 20.97 16.97 3.27
C LYS A 258 22.19 16.55 2.48
N CYS A 259 22.21 16.84 1.19
CA CYS A 259 23.45 16.76 0.41
C CYS A 259 23.92 18.14 -0.05
N THR A 260 25.21 18.28 -0.27
CA THR A 260 25.81 19.44 -0.95
C THR A 260 26.69 19.00 -2.11
N ASP A 261 26.83 19.88 -3.09
CA ASP A 261 27.75 19.74 -4.22
C ASP A 261 27.59 18.41 -4.97
N LEU A 262 26.33 17.98 -5.18
CA LEU A 262 26.03 16.82 -5.99
C LEU A 262 26.52 17.04 -7.44
N GLU A 263 27.16 16.02 -8.01
CA GLU A 263 27.58 16.06 -9.40
C GLU A 263 26.33 16.07 -10.31
N ASN A 264 26.32 16.97 -11.29
CA ASN A 264 25.27 16.97 -12.30
C ASN A 264 25.58 15.90 -13.35
N LYS A 265 24.66 14.95 -13.55
CA LYS A 265 24.81 13.91 -14.59
C LYS A 265 24.03 14.20 -15.86
N ASP A 266 23.17 15.21 -15.86
CA ASP A 266 22.31 15.52 -16.99
C ASP A 266 22.92 16.62 -17.89
N PHE A 267 22.77 16.45 -19.21
CA PHE A 267 23.38 17.34 -20.20
C PHE A 267 22.66 18.69 -20.36
N PHE A 268 21.39 18.79 -19.95
CA PHE A 268 20.54 19.98 -20.16
C PHE A 268 19.63 20.34 -18.97
N SER A 269 19.73 19.61 -17.86
CA SER A 269 19.01 19.85 -16.60
C SER A 269 19.97 19.63 -15.43
N LYS A 270 19.54 19.94 -14.20
CA LYS A 270 20.25 19.51 -12.99
C LYS A 270 19.71 18.15 -12.57
N SER A 271 20.53 17.38 -11.85
CA SER A 271 20.09 16.13 -11.25
C SER A 271 18.84 16.31 -10.37
N ASP A 272 17.98 15.30 -10.39
CA ASP A 272 16.78 15.11 -9.59
C ASP A 272 17.05 14.10 -8.45
N PRO A 273 17.71 14.49 -7.34
CA PRO A 273 18.21 13.50 -6.39
C PRO A 273 17.16 12.93 -5.43
N PHE A 274 17.35 11.66 -5.07
CA PHE A 274 16.69 10.99 -3.96
C PHE A 274 17.67 10.05 -3.24
N LEU A 275 17.36 9.68 -2.00
CA LEU A 275 18.12 8.73 -1.20
C LEU A 275 17.40 7.38 -1.11
N VAL A 276 18.19 6.31 -1.11
CA VAL A 276 17.77 4.96 -0.72
C VAL A 276 18.65 4.50 0.43
N ILE A 277 18.02 4.10 1.53
CA ILE A 277 18.70 3.60 2.72
C ILE A 277 18.43 2.10 2.82
N SER A 278 19.50 1.33 2.92
CA SER A 278 19.47 -0.13 2.95
C SER A 278 20.18 -0.67 4.19
N LYS A 279 19.65 -1.77 4.75
CA LYS A 279 20.34 -2.56 5.79
C LYS A 279 21.00 -3.80 5.20
N TYR A 280 21.99 -4.35 5.89
CA TYR A 280 22.51 -5.68 5.56
C TYR A 280 21.63 -6.77 6.17
N THR A 281 21.44 -7.87 5.42
CA THR A 281 20.85 -9.11 5.94
C THR A 281 21.95 -10.02 6.50
N GLU A 282 21.56 -11.06 7.22
CA GLU A 282 22.46 -12.12 7.70
C GLU A 282 23.25 -12.79 6.57
N SER A 283 22.68 -12.83 5.36
CA SER A 283 23.32 -13.36 4.15
C SER A 283 24.36 -12.41 3.53
N GLY A 284 24.52 -11.19 4.07
CA GLY A 284 25.43 -10.16 3.55
C GLY A 284 24.88 -9.36 2.37
N THR A 285 23.64 -9.60 1.95
CA THR A 285 22.95 -8.81 0.92
C THR A 285 22.33 -7.55 1.51
N THR A 286 22.28 -6.44 0.76
CA THR A 286 21.63 -5.20 1.19
C THR A 286 20.15 -5.19 0.80
N VAL A 287 19.29 -4.77 1.72
CA VAL A 287 17.84 -4.64 1.52
C VAL A 287 17.43 -3.19 1.80
N PRO A 288 16.82 -2.48 0.84
CA PRO A 288 16.22 -1.17 1.05
C PRO A 288 15.17 -1.20 2.15
N ILE A 289 15.22 -0.23 3.05
CA ILE A 289 14.31 -0.09 4.20
C ILE A 289 13.61 1.28 4.23
N CYS A 290 14.18 2.27 3.55
CA CYS A 290 13.64 3.62 3.51
C CYS A 290 14.13 4.34 2.26
N ARG A 291 13.35 5.30 1.78
CA ARG A 291 13.74 6.23 0.72
C ARG A 291 13.21 7.62 1.03
N THR A 292 13.80 8.62 0.40
CA THR A 292 13.27 9.99 0.40
C THR A 292 12.47 10.26 -0.88
N GLU A 293 11.79 11.40 -0.92
CA GLU A 293 11.20 11.96 -2.12
C GLU A 293 12.26 12.36 -3.16
N VAL A 294 11.84 12.38 -4.43
CA VAL A 294 12.62 12.92 -5.55
C VAL A 294 12.49 14.45 -5.56
N LEU A 295 13.61 15.15 -5.44
CA LEU A 295 13.66 16.62 -5.51
C LEU A 295 14.17 17.06 -6.88
N LYS A 296 13.38 17.83 -7.63
CA LYS A 296 13.74 18.21 -9.00
C LYS A 296 14.81 19.29 -9.08
N ASN A 297 15.73 19.14 -10.02
CA ASN A 297 16.76 20.09 -10.40
C ASN A 297 17.56 20.66 -9.20
N ASN A 298 17.86 19.81 -8.22
CA ASN A 298 18.40 20.25 -6.93
C ASN A 298 19.76 19.62 -6.64
N LEU A 299 20.83 20.40 -6.66
CA LEU A 299 22.19 19.92 -6.32
C LEU A 299 22.57 20.07 -4.84
N LYS A 300 21.67 20.67 -4.05
CA LYS A 300 21.82 20.87 -2.60
C LYS A 300 20.52 20.47 -1.88
N PRO A 301 20.06 19.21 -2.06
CA PRO A 301 18.78 18.78 -1.53
C PRO A 301 18.77 18.75 -0.01
N VAL A 302 17.64 19.17 0.56
CA VAL A 302 17.25 18.92 1.95
C VAL A 302 15.92 18.18 1.85
N TRP A 303 15.91 16.92 2.24
CA TRP A 303 14.72 16.07 2.13
C TRP A 303 13.80 16.23 3.34
N LYS A 304 12.54 15.82 3.18
CA LYS A 304 11.58 15.68 4.30
C LYS A 304 12.15 14.74 5.39
N PRO A 305 11.74 14.90 6.65
CA PRO A 305 12.17 14.00 7.73
C PRO A 305 11.82 12.55 7.43
N ILE A 306 12.77 11.65 7.67
CA ILE A 306 12.56 10.20 7.60
C ILE A 306 12.62 9.59 9.00
N PHE A 307 11.97 8.45 9.18
CA PHE A 307 11.85 7.76 10.46
C PHE A 307 12.34 6.32 10.32
N LEU A 308 13.39 5.97 11.07
CA LEU A 308 13.97 4.62 11.06
C LEU A 308 13.83 3.98 12.44
N ASN A 309 13.08 2.88 12.53
CA ASN A 309 12.99 2.11 13.77
C ASN A 309 14.32 1.39 14.03
N ILE A 310 14.87 1.56 15.24
CA ILE A 310 16.21 1.05 15.60
C ILE A 310 16.26 -0.49 15.54
N SER A 311 15.17 -1.18 15.86
CA SER A 311 15.12 -2.63 15.76
C SER A 311 15.01 -3.13 14.32
N GLN A 312 14.30 -2.38 13.45
CA GLN A 312 14.18 -2.74 12.03
C GLN A 312 15.51 -2.64 11.28
N VAL A 313 16.40 -1.72 11.68
CA VAL A 313 17.77 -1.62 11.15
C VAL A 313 18.72 -2.67 11.74
N GLY A 314 18.29 -3.42 12.76
CA GLY A 314 19.10 -4.37 13.54
C GLY A 314 19.49 -3.79 14.89
N SER A 315 20.36 -2.77 14.87
CA SER A 315 20.77 -2.01 16.05
C SER A 315 21.25 -0.62 15.66
N LYS A 316 21.44 0.28 16.65
CA LYS A 316 21.95 1.63 16.42
C LYS A 316 23.34 1.64 15.76
N ASP A 317 24.16 0.61 16.04
CA ASP A 317 25.51 0.44 15.49
C ASP A 317 25.55 -0.36 14.18
N SER A 318 24.41 -0.92 13.75
CA SER A 318 24.34 -1.69 12.51
C SER A 318 24.64 -0.80 11.30
N PRO A 319 25.54 -1.20 10.38
CA PRO A 319 25.89 -0.38 9.24
C PRO A 319 24.74 -0.31 8.24
N LEU A 320 24.37 0.91 7.86
CA LEU A 320 23.43 1.19 6.78
C LEU A 320 24.18 1.66 5.54
N VAL A 321 23.65 1.31 4.37
CA VAL A 321 24.11 1.82 3.08
C VAL A 321 23.14 2.90 2.64
N ILE A 322 23.64 4.12 2.48
CA ILE A 322 22.86 5.28 2.03
C ILE A 322 23.34 5.64 0.63
N GLU A 323 22.48 5.48 -0.36
CA GLU A 323 22.78 5.70 -1.76
C GLU A 323 21.97 6.90 -2.27
N CYS A 324 22.65 7.87 -2.87
CA CYS A 324 22.04 9.01 -3.53
C CYS A 324 21.98 8.73 -5.04
N PHE A 325 20.78 8.79 -5.61
CA PHE A 325 20.51 8.52 -7.01
C PHE A 325 19.97 9.76 -7.72
N ASN A 326 20.25 9.87 -9.01
CA ASN A 326 19.55 10.75 -9.94
C ASN A 326 18.33 10.03 -10.50
N PHE A 327 17.15 10.61 -10.35
CA PHE A 327 15.93 10.04 -10.93
C PHE A 327 15.97 10.10 -12.47
N ASN A 328 15.45 9.05 -13.10
CA ASN A 328 15.37 8.91 -14.56
C ASN A 328 14.02 8.27 -14.89
N GLY A 329 13.23 8.89 -15.78
CA GLY A 329 11.87 8.43 -16.12
C GLY A 329 11.80 7.06 -16.81
N ASN A 330 12.93 6.52 -17.28
CA ASN A 330 13.04 5.18 -17.85
C ASN A 330 13.20 4.06 -16.79
N GLY A 331 13.20 4.40 -15.49
CA GLY A 331 13.37 3.46 -14.38
C GLY A 331 14.81 3.02 -14.10
N LYS A 332 15.80 3.53 -14.85
CA LYS A 332 17.24 3.27 -14.64
C LYS A 332 17.91 4.48 -14.01
N HIS A 333 17.85 4.57 -12.69
CA HIS A 333 18.41 5.68 -11.92
C HIS A 333 19.95 5.62 -11.84
N ASP A 334 20.60 6.78 -11.96
CA ASP A 334 22.07 6.87 -11.93
C ASP A 334 22.58 7.13 -10.52
N LEU A 335 23.49 6.29 -10.01
CA LEU A 335 24.10 6.51 -8.70
C LEU A 335 24.95 7.80 -8.73
N LEU A 336 24.61 8.77 -7.89
CA LEU A 336 25.37 10.00 -7.67
C LEU A 336 26.46 9.80 -6.61
N GLY A 337 26.22 8.94 -5.63
CA GLY A 337 27.20 8.56 -4.63
C GLY A 337 26.59 7.71 -3.53
N ARG A 338 27.42 7.01 -2.76
CA ARG A 338 27.00 6.20 -1.61
C ARG A 338 27.89 6.43 -0.41
N VAL A 339 27.35 6.16 0.76
CA VAL A 339 28.08 6.15 2.03
C VAL A 339 27.60 4.97 2.88
N GLN A 340 28.46 4.49 3.77
CA GLN A 340 28.10 3.45 4.74
C GLN A 340 28.33 3.99 6.16
N LYS A 341 27.26 4.09 6.95
CA LYS A 341 27.25 4.62 8.32
C LYS A 341 26.20 3.91 9.15
N SER A 342 26.43 3.78 10.45
CA SER A 342 25.40 3.37 11.41
C SER A 342 24.54 4.55 11.86
N LEU A 343 23.40 4.31 12.52
CA LEU A 343 22.62 5.39 13.14
C LEU A 343 23.44 6.14 14.19
N ALA A 344 24.28 5.44 14.96
CA ALA A 344 25.22 6.05 15.91
C ALA A 344 26.22 6.99 15.23
N ASP A 345 26.67 6.66 14.02
CA ASP A 345 27.57 7.54 13.26
C ASP A 345 26.82 8.76 12.72
N LEU A 346 25.59 8.59 12.23
CA LEU A 346 24.74 9.70 11.76
C LEU A 346 24.41 10.68 12.89
N GLU A 347 24.16 10.18 14.10
CA GLU A 347 23.98 11.01 15.29
C GLU A 347 25.23 11.85 15.60
N LYS A 348 26.42 11.26 15.49
CA LYS A 348 27.70 11.98 15.66
C LYS A 348 27.91 13.03 14.57
N LEU A 349 27.56 12.73 13.31
CA LEU A 349 27.63 13.71 12.24
C LEU A 349 26.71 14.90 12.50
N SER A 350 25.49 14.64 12.99
CA SER A 350 24.54 15.68 13.36
C SER A 350 25.04 16.54 14.52
N SER A 351 25.47 15.91 15.61
CA SER A 351 25.92 16.59 16.84
C SER A 351 27.16 17.47 16.61
N ASN A 352 28.03 17.07 15.68
CA ASN A 352 29.25 17.83 15.36
C ASN A 352 29.08 18.79 14.17
N GLY A 353 27.95 18.74 13.45
CA GLY A 353 27.73 19.54 12.24
C GLY A 353 28.70 19.22 11.10
N ILE A 354 29.18 17.97 11.01
CA ILE A 354 30.19 17.55 10.02
C ILE A 354 29.50 16.79 8.88
N GLY A 355 29.88 17.10 7.64
CA GLY A 355 29.44 16.38 6.45
C GLY A 355 30.38 15.23 6.07
N GLU A 356 29.80 14.09 5.70
CA GLU A 356 30.54 12.92 5.23
C GLU A 356 30.62 12.92 3.69
N LYS A 357 31.80 12.64 3.14
CA LYS A 357 31.95 12.58 1.67
C LYS A 357 31.26 11.35 1.09
N LEU A 358 30.63 11.51 -0.08
CA LEU A 358 30.07 10.40 -0.84
C LEU A 358 31.16 9.67 -1.65
N PHE A 359 30.92 8.40 -1.93
CA PHE A 359 31.83 7.53 -2.68
C PHE A 359 31.13 6.92 -3.89
N LEU A 360 31.85 6.73 -5.00
CA LEU A 360 31.37 5.92 -6.13
C LEU A 360 32.22 4.66 -6.29
N PRO A 361 31.61 3.48 -6.42
CA PRO A 361 32.33 2.28 -6.82
C PRO A 361 32.74 2.43 -8.29
N PHE A 362 34.01 2.13 -8.60
CA PHE A 362 34.48 2.00 -9.97
C PHE A 362 35.38 0.77 -10.10
N THR A 363 35.28 0.08 -11.22
CA THR A 363 36.09 -1.10 -11.52
C THR A 363 37.29 -0.72 -12.38
N VAL A 364 38.48 -1.11 -11.96
CA VAL A 364 39.70 -1.07 -12.79
C VAL A 364 40.20 -2.49 -12.94
N GLY A 365 39.93 -3.11 -14.09
CA GLY A 365 40.24 -4.53 -14.30
C GLY A 365 39.33 -5.45 -13.46
N LYS A 366 39.93 -6.31 -12.62
CA LYS A 366 39.21 -7.22 -11.71
C LYS A 366 39.06 -6.68 -10.28
N ASP A 367 39.67 -5.53 -9.97
CA ASP A 367 39.67 -4.95 -8.62
C ASP A 367 38.64 -3.83 -8.52
N SER A 368 37.86 -3.85 -7.44
CA SER A 368 36.88 -2.81 -7.10
C SER A 368 37.56 -1.72 -6.28
N GLN A 369 37.56 -0.48 -6.78
CA GLN A 369 38.05 0.70 -6.05
C GLN A 369 36.91 1.70 -5.79
N THR A 370 37.13 2.64 -4.85
CA THR A 370 36.15 3.67 -4.47
C THR A 370 36.70 5.07 -4.74
N LYS A 371 35.95 5.88 -5.50
CA LYS A 371 36.29 7.28 -5.80
C LYS A 371 35.63 8.16 -4.75
N VAL A 372 36.41 8.94 -4.00
CA VAL A 372 35.89 9.95 -3.08
C VAL A 372 35.39 11.15 -3.89
N LEU A 373 34.15 11.57 -3.65
CA LEU A 373 33.53 12.69 -4.33
C LEU A 373 33.71 14.01 -3.55
N LYS A 374 33.44 15.12 -4.23
CA LYS A 374 33.26 16.43 -3.58
C LYS A 374 31.94 16.51 -2.85
N SER A 375 30.94 15.78 -3.33
CA SER A 375 29.60 15.74 -2.75
C SER A 375 29.63 15.21 -1.32
N GLN A 376 28.86 15.85 -0.43
CA GLN A 376 28.81 15.51 0.98
C GLN A 376 27.37 15.26 1.45
N LEU A 377 27.19 14.32 2.37
CA LEU A 377 25.97 14.06 3.13
C LEU A 377 26.07 14.67 4.52
N PHE A 378 25.04 15.40 4.93
CA PHE A 378 24.86 15.99 6.24
C PHE A 378 23.60 15.46 6.91
N VAL A 379 23.61 15.47 8.24
CA VAL A 379 22.44 15.16 9.07
C VAL A 379 22.04 16.44 9.80
N GLU A 380 21.10 17.18 9.22
CA GLU A 380 20.62 18.47 9.75
C GLU A 380 19.88 18.29 11.08
N LYS A 381 19.15 17.18 11.23
CA LYS A 381 18.47 16.81 12.48
C LYS A 381 18.64 15.32 12.72
N PHE A 382 19.01 14.96 13.95
CA PHE A 382 18.92 13.62 14.49
C PHE A 382 18.16 13.69 15.81
N CYS A 383 17.07 12.95 15.95
CA CYS A 383 16.32 12.87 17.21
C CYS A 383 15.84 11.44 17.45
N GLU A 384 16.12 10.92 18.65
CA GLU A 384 15.55 9.66 19.09
C GLU A 384 14.30 9.90 19.93
N SER A 385 13.23 9.22 19.55
CA SER A 385 11.94 9.31 20.23
C SER A 385 11.26 7.95 20.18
N VAL A 386 10.38 7.71 21.15
CA VAL A 386 9.47 6.56 21.11
C VAL A 386 8.37 6.92 20.11
N HIS A 387 8.30 6.18 19.01
CA HIS A 387 7.23 6.33 18.03
C HIS A 387 6.28 5.16 18.15
N HIS A 388 5.01 5.48 18.32
CA HIS A 388 3.94 4.51 18.25
C HIS A 388 3.63 4.15 16.81
N SER A 389 3.44 2.85 16.56
CA SER A 389 3.03 2.35 15.25
C SER A 389 1.56 2.68 15.00
N PHE A 390 1.12 2.56 13.75
CA PHE A 390 -0.31 2.69 13.43
C PHE A 390 -1.17 1.70 14.23
N LEU A 391 -0.68 0.46 14.40
CA LEU A 391 -1.37 -0.60 15.13
C LEU A 391 -1.44 -0.35 16.64
N ASP A 392 -0.49 0.39 17.21
CA ASP A 392 -0.56 0.83 18.61
C ASP A 392 -1.80 1.68 18.86
N TYR A 393 -2.08 2.64 17.98
CA TYR A 393 -3.27 3.50 18.11
C TYR A 393 -4.56 2.73 17.92
N LEU A 394 -4.63 1.83 16.94
CA LEU A 394 -5.81 0.98 16.76
C LEU A 394 -6.10 0.14 18.00
N SER A 395 -5.08 -0.50 18.57
CA SER A 395 -5.26 -1.25 19.82
C SER A 395 -5.54 -0.39 21.05
N GLY A 396 -5.14 0.89 21.00
CA GLY A 396 -5.50 1.90 21.98
C GLY A 396 -6.95 2.39 21.86
N GLY A 397 -7.75 1.80 20.96
CA GLY A 397 -9.16 2.13 20.75
C GLY A 397 -9.38 3.27 19.76
N CYS A 398 -8.38 3.63 18.95
CA CYS A 398 -8.56 4.61 17.89
C CYS A 398 -9.27 3.99 16.68
N GLU A 399 -10.27 4.68 16.15
CA GLU A 399 -11.08 4.23 15.01
C GLU A 399 -10.79 5.07 13.75
N LEU A 400 -10.92 4.44 12.58
CA LEU A 400 -10.98 5.15 11.30
C LEU A 400 -12.42 5.17 10.79
N ASN A 401 -13.10 6.31 10.94
CA ASN A 401 -14.50 6.46 10.55
C ASN A 401 -14.61 6.88 9.08
N PHE A 402 -15.34 6.08 8.31
CA PHE A 402 -15.49 6.27 6.87
C PHE A 402 -16.65 7.22 6.54
N MET A 403 -16.41 8.17 5.64
CA MET A 403 -17.38 9.12 5.12
C MET A 403 -17.36 9.10 3.59
N VAL A 404 -18.51 9.35 2.95
CA VAL A 404 -18.62 9.38 1.50
C VAL A 404 -19.34 10.63 1.02
N ALA A 405 -18.81 11.28 -0.01
CA ALA A 405 -19.45 12.36 -0.75
C ALA A 405 -19.46 12.03 -2.26
N ILE A 406 -20.65 11.99 -2.85
CA ILE A 406 -20.85 11.58 -4.24
C ILE A 406 -21.28 12.78 -5.08
N ASP A 407 -20.63 12.96 -6.22
CA ASP A 407 -21.02 13.95 -7.21
C ASP A 407 -22.33 13.54 -7.90
N PHE A 408 -23.32 14.42 -7.90
CA PHE A 408 -24.60 14.29 -8.60
C PHE A 408 -24.81 15.44 -9.60
N THR A 409 -23.74 16.00 -10.15
CA THR A 409 -23.81 17.02 -11.20
C THR A 409 -24.23 16.41 -12.55
N ALA A 410 -24.80 17.26 -13.40
CA ALA A 410 -25.39 16.88 -14.69
C ALA A 410 -24.35 16.42 -15.73
N SER A 411 -23.05 16.67 -15.51
CA SER A 411 -21.97 16.15 -16.35
C SER A 411 -21.95 14.62 -16.42
N ASN A 412 -22.47 13.96 -15.38
CA ASN A 412 -22.61 12.50 -15.31
C ASN A 412 -23.62 11.90 -16.30
N GLY A 413 -24.42 12.73 -16.97
CA GLY A 413 -25.49 12.28 -17.85
C GLY A 413 -26.70 11.74 -17.09
N ASN A 414 -27.80 11.48 -17.81
CA ASN A 414 -29.05 11.02 -17.20
C ASN A 414 -28.90 9.57 -16.69
N PRO A 415 -29.12 9.27 -15.39
CA PRO A 415 -28.92 7.93 -14.82
C PRO A 415 -29.74 6.81 -15.47
N ARG A 416 -30.80 7.15 -16.22
CA ARG A 416 -31.63 6.20 -16.97
C ARG A 416 -30.99 5.74 -18.28
N LEU A 417 -29.95 6.44 -18.75
CA LEU A 417 -29.27 6.14 -20.01
C LEU A 417 -28.01 5.29 -19.76
N PRO A 418 -27.75 4.26 -20.58
CA PRO A 418 -26.60 3.36 -20.40
C PRO A 418 -25.21 4.02 -20.50
N ASP A 419 -25.12 5.20 -21.09
CA ASP A 419 -23.89 5.98 -21.24
C ASP A 419 -23.60 6.91 -20.03
N SER A 420 -24.54 7.02 -19.08
CA SER A 420 -24.33 7.76 -17.85
C SER A 420 -23.35 7.06 -16.91
N LEU A 421 -22.52 7.85 -16.23
CA LEU A 421 -21.64 7.34 -15.18
C LEU A 421 -22.40 6.85 -13.93
N HIS A 422 -23.64 7.30 -13.75
CA HIS A 422 -24.57 6.85 -12.72
C HIS A 422 -25.52 5.73 -13.18
N TYR A 423 -25.35 5.19 -14.39
CA TYR A 423 -26.22 4.14 -14.88
C TYR A 423 -26.25 2.95 -13.92
N ILE A 424 -27.46 2.52 -13.52
CA ILE A 424 -27.67 1.32 -12.70
C ILE A 424 -27.96 0.15 -13.66
N ASP A 425 -26.97 -0.72 -13.83
CA ASP A 425 -27.06 -1.88 -14.71
C ASP A 425 -27.95 -2.97 -14.08
N HIS A 426 -29.01 -3.36 -14.79
CA HIS A 426 -29.95 -4.39 -14.34
C HIS A 426 -29.32 -5.78 -14.22
N SER A 427 -28.15 -6.01 -14.83
CA SER A 427 -27.37 -7.23 -14.65
C SER A 427 -26.62 -7.30 -13.31
N GLY A 428 -26.65 -6.23 -12.51
CA GLY A 428 -25.96 -6.14 -11.22
C GLY A 428 -24.49 -5.74 -11.33
N ARG A 429 -24.00 -5.38 -12.52
CA ARG A 429 -22.65 -4.86 -12.70
C ARG A 429 -22.55 -3.43 -12.13
N PRO A 430 -21.61 -3.16 -11.20
CA PRO A 430 -21.48 -1.84 -10.61
C PRO A 430 -20.94 -0.82 -11.62
N ASN A 431 -21.47 0.41 -11.57
CA ASN A 431 -20.84 1.56 -12.23
C ASN A 431 -19.58 2.02 -11.49
N ALA A 432 -18.91 3.05 -12.03
CA ALA A 432 -17.64 3.54 -11.47
C ALA A 432 -17.78 4.07 -10.03
N TYR A 433 -18.89 4.74 -9.71
CA TYR A 433 -19.19 5.22 -8.36
C TYR A 433 -19.38 4.06 -7.38
N GLN A 434 -20.26 3.10 -7.70
CA GLN A 434 -20.47 1.90 -6.89
C GLN A 434 -19.16 1.13 -6.67
N LYS A 435 -18.36 0.96 -7.72
CA LYS A 435 -17.09 0.26 -7.61
C LYS A 435 -16.09 0.98 -6.71
N ALA A 436 -15.97 2.31 -6.80
CA ALA A 436 -15.10 3.10 -5.93
C ALA A 436 -15.52 3.04 -4.45
N ILE A 437 -16.84 3.16 -4.18
CA ILE A 437 -17.41 3.02 -2.83
C ILE A 437 -17.09 1.63 -2.27
N GLN A 438 -17.30 0.59 -3.07
CA GLN A 438 -17.06 -0.79 -2.66
C GLN A 438 -15.58 -1.04 -2.37
N GLU A 439 -14.68 -0.69 -3.30
CA GLU A 439 -13.25 -0.99 -3.15
C GLU A 439 -12.62 -0.27 -1.95
N VAL A 440 -12.97 1.00 -1.71
CA VAL A 440 -12.46 1.77 -0.56
C VAL A 440 -13.15 1.32 0.73
N GLY A 441 -14.49 1.22 0.69
CA GLY A 441 -15.30 0.87 1.83
C GLY A 441 -15.06 -0.54 2.36
N ASP A 442 -14.76 -1.50 1.49
CA ASP A 442 -14.46 -2.88 1.87
C ASP A 442 -13.20 -2.99 2.73
N VAL A 443 -12.26 -2.06 2.58
CA VAL A 443 -11.08 -1.97 3.45
C VAL A 443 -11.39 -1.22 4.74
N LEU A 444 -11.91 0.01 4.60
CA LEU A 444 -12.06 0.94 5.74
C LEU A 444 -13.11 0.49 6.76
N GLN A 445 -14.14 -0.26 6.34
CA GLN A 445 -15.20 -0.72 7.25
C GLN A 445 -14.70 -1.57 8.42
N TYR A 446 -13.50 -2.17 8.34
CA TYR A 446 -12.94 -3.00 9.42
C TYR A 446 -12.29 -2.18 10.54
N TYR A 447 -12.09 -0.88 10.33
CA TYR A 447 -11.45 0.04 11.26
C TYR A 447 -12.46 0.99 11.94
N ASP A 448 -13.74 0.83 11.63
CA ASP A 448 -14.88 1.50 12.25
C ASP A 448 -15.72 0.45 12.99
N TYR A 449 -15.93 0.63 14.31
CA TYR A 449 -16.65 -0.35 15.12
C TYR A 449 -18.16 -0.32 14.89
N ASP A 450 -18.74 0.89 14.78
CA ASP A 450 -20.19 1.07 14.66
C ASP A 450 -20.67 0.87 13.21
N LYS A 451 -19.77 1.01 12.23
CA LYS A 451 -20.04 0.91 10.79
C LYS A 451 -21.15 1.87 10.37
N LEU A 452 -21.21 3.03 11.01
CA LEU A 452 -22.18 4.08 10.76
C LEU A 452 -21.52 5.20 9.97
N PHE A 453 -21.78 5.23 8.66
CA PHE A 453 -21.02 6.06 7.72
C PHE A 453 -21.83 7.30 7.29
N PRO A 454 -21.36 8.53 7.60
CA PRO A 454 -21.92 9.75 7.03
C PRO A 454 -21.80 9.74 5.51
N SER A 455 -22.92 9.96 4.81
CA SER A 455 -23.00 9.84 3.36
C SER A 455 -23.75 11.01 2.74
N TRP A 456 -23.08 11.75 1.87
CA TRP A 456 -23.59 12.94 1.20
C TRP A 456 -23.58 12.82 -0.32
N GLY A 457 -24.47 13.57 -0.95
CA GLY A 457 -24.39 13.93 -2.36
C GLY A 457 -24.20 15.44 -2.51
N PHE A 458 -23.64 15.87 -3.65
CA PHE A 458 -23.47 17.29 -3.97
C PHE A 458 -23.76 17.58 -5.44
N GLY A 459 -24.20 18.82 -5.73
CA GLY A 459 -24.43 19.26 -7.10
C GLY A 459 -25.77 18.83 -7.70
N ALA A 460 -26.75 18.44 -6.87
CA ALA A 460 -28.09 18.04 -7.30
C ALA A 460 -29.17 19.02 -6.81
N ARG A 461 -30.34 18.96 -7.43
CA ARG A 461 -31.55 19.64 -7.00
C ARG A 461 -32.53 18.63 -6.35
N PRO A 462 -32.77 18.72 -5.03
CA PRO A 462 -33.86 17.98 -4.38
C PRO A 462 -35.24 18.40 -4.90
N ILE A 463 -36.26 17.60 -4.65
CA ILE A 463 -37.66 17.93 -5.03
C ILE A 463 -38.03 19.29 -4.44
N ASP A 464 -38.47 20.21 -5.32
CA ASP A 464 -38.90 21.59 -5.00
C ASP A 464 -37.86 22.49 -4.31
N GLY A 465 -36.57 22.10 -4.28
CA GLY A 465 -35.49 22.86 -3.65
C GLY A 465 -34.54 23.57 -4.63
N PRO A 466 -33.68 24.49 -4.16
CA PRO A 466 -32.53 24.95 -4.93
C PRO A 466 -31.48 23.84 -5.08
N VAL A 467 -30.44 24.08 -5.88
CA VAL A 467 -29.29 23.17 -5.95
C VAL A 467 -28.64 23.09 -4.57
N ASN A 468 -28.34 21.87 -4.13
CA ASN A 468 -27.70 21.57 -2.87
C ASN A 468 -26.34 20.91 -3.13
N HIS A 469 -25.30 21.46 -2.50
CA HIS A 469 -23.92 20.99 -2.61
C HIS A 469 -23.46 20.14 -1.40
N CYS A 470 -24.38 19.77 -0.50
CA CYS A 470 -24.15 18.80 0.57
C CYS A 470 -25.50 18.31 1.14
N PHE A 471 -26.17 17.39 0.44
CA PHE A 471 -27.41 16.76 0.92
C PHE A 471 -27.15 15.34 1.43
N ASN A 472 -27.92 14.88 2.41
CA ASN A 472 -27.76 13.53 2.95
C ASN A 472 -28.33 12.49 1.98
N LEU A 473 -27.56 11.46 1.62
CA LEU A 473 -28.00 10.45 0.64
C LEU A 473 -29.22 9.65 1.11
N ASN A 474 -29.36 9.48 2.43
CA ASN A 474 -30.51 8.80 3.02
C ASN A 474 -31.81 9.64 3.01
N GLY A 475 -31.78 10.88 2.51
CA GLY A 475 -32.93 11.79 2.43
C GLY A 475 -33.31 12.48 3.76
N SER A 476 -32.60 12.19 4.86
CA SER A 476 -32.83 12.84 6.16
C SER A 476 -32.37 14.30 6.12
N SER A 477 -33.07 15.21 6.80
CA SER A 477 -32.64 16.60 6.96
C SER A 477 -31.63 16.80 8.10
N ALA A 478 -31.49 15.83 9.01
CA ALA A 478 -30.73 15.99 10.25
C ALA A 478 -29.52 15.06 10.37
N ASN A 479 -29.61 13.81 9.88
CA ASN A 479 -28.58 12.79 10.10
C ASN A 479 -28.10 12.20 8.76
N PRO A 480 -26.82 12.38 8.36
CA PRO A 480 -26.26 11.84 7.12
C PRO A 480 -25.94 10.35 7.17
N THR A 481 -26.04 9.72 8.32
CA THR A 481 -25.45 8.40 8.58
C THR A 481 -26.28 7.24 8.01
N VAL A 482 -25.58 6.22 7.50
CA VAL A 482 -26.15 4.95 7.03
C VAL A 482 -25.39 3.75 7.62
N SER A 483 -26.00 2.57 7.63
CA SER A 483 -25.39 1.36 8.21
C SER A 483 -24.65 0.52 7.17
N GLY A 484 -23.32 0.46 7.32
CA GLY A 484 -22.43 -0.33 6.48
C GLY A 484 -22.33 0.13 5.03
N ILE A 485 -21.45 -0.52 4.27
CA ILE A 485 -21.32 -0.31 2.82
C ILE A 485 -22.64 -0.59 2.07
N PRO A 486 -23.42 -1.65 2.38
CA PRO A 486 -24.73 -1.86 1.78
C PRO A 486 -25.69 -0.67 2.00
N GLY A 487 -25.62 -0.01 3.16
CA GLY A 487 -26.41 1.19 3.45
C GLY A 487 -26.05 2.37 2.54
N ILE A 488 -24.76 2.56 2.24
CA ILE A 488 -24.29 3.58 1.29
C ILE A 488 -24.84 3.28 -0.12
N MET A 489 -24.73 2.03 -0.58
CA MET A 489 -25.22 1.62 -1.91
C MET A 489 -26.72 1.86 -2.07
N MET A 490 -27.52 1.44 -1.08
CA MET A 490 -28.97 1.66 -1.10
C MET A 490 -29.32 3.15 -1.08
N ALA A 491 -28.63 3.94 -0.27
CA ALA A 491 -28.86 5.39 -0.19
C ALA A 491 -28.48 6.09 -1.50
N TYR A 492 -27.38 5.69 -2.14
CA TYR A 492 -26.96 6.19 -3.45
C TYR A 492 -28.00 5.92 -4.55
N GLU A 493 -28.47 4.67 -4.67
CA GLU A 493 -29.49 4.30 -5.67
C GLU A 493 -30.82 5.01 -5.42
N SER A 494 -31.22 5.14 -4.15
CA SER A 494 -32.40 5.89 -3.74
C SER A 494 -32.27 7.38 -4.10
N ALA A 495 -31.13 8.00 -3.80
CA ALA A 495 -30.89 9.41 -4.10
C ALA A 495 -30.99 9.68 -5.61
N LEU A 496 -30.41 8.83 -6.46
CA LEU A 496 -30.47 8.97 -7.92
C LEU A 496 -31.89 9.03 -8.49
N SER A 497 -32.85 8.39 -7.82
CA SER A 497 -34.26 8.39 -8.22
C SER A 497 -35.05 9.61 -7.71
N ASN A 498 -34.51 10.32 -6.70
CA ASN A 498 -35.23 11.34 -5.94
C ASN A 498 -34.67 12.76 -6.10
N VAL A 499 -33.53 12.93 -6.79
CA VAL A 499 -32.93 14.24 -7.10
C VAL A 499 -32.77 14.43 -8.60
N SER A 500 -32.73 15.69 -9.04
CA SER A 500 -32.35 16.03 -10.42
C SER A 500 -30.89 16.46 -10.45
N LEU A 501 -30.08 15.83 -11.31
CA LEU A 501 -28.67 16.22 -11.47
C LEU A 501 -28.56 17.68 -11.94
N ALA A 502 -27.62 18.44 -11.36
CA ALA A 502 -27.49 19.88 -11.59
C ALA A 502 -26.02 20.33 -11.65
N GLY A 503 -25.64 21.40 -10.97
CA GLY A 503 -24.27 21.93 -10.97
C GLY A 503 -24.21 23.32 -10.34
N PRO A 504 -23.02 23.89 -10.18
CA PRO A 504 -21.70 23.37 -10.59
C PRO A 504 -21.11 22.29 -9.65
N THR A 505 -19.91 21.79 -9.96
CA THR A 505 -19.15 20.84 -9.13
C THR A 505 -18.41 21.61 -8.03
N LEU A 506 -18.84 21.46 -6.78
CA LEU A 506 -18.29 22.19 -5.63
C LEU A 506 -17.90 21.24 -4.49
N PHE A 507 -16.64 21.28 -4.03
CA PHE A 507 -16.16 20.42 -2.93
C PHE A 507 -16.18 21.12 -1.58
N GLY A 508 -16.06 22.46 -1.54
CA GLY A 508 -16.00 23.23 -0.32
C GLY A 508 -17.08 22.83 0.71
N PRO A 509 -18.38 22.75 0.32
CA PRO A 509 -19.46 22.41 1.26
C PRO A 509 -19.32 21.02 1.91
N VAL A 510 -18.95 19.98 1.17
CA VAL A 510 -18.79 18.61 1.73
C VAL A 510 -17.55 18.49 2.59
N ILE A 511 -16.44 19.16 2.23
CA ILE A 511 -15.23 19.21 3.04
C ILE A 511 -15.52 19.93 4.37
N ILE A 512 -16.26 21.04 4.34
CA ILE A 512 -16.69 21.75 5.55
C ILE A 512 -17.59 20.87 6.42
N ALA A 513 -18.52 20.11 5.84
CA ALA A 513 -19.38 19.20 6.59
C ALA A 513 -18.57 18.10 7.31
N ALA A 514 -17.62 17.46 6.60
CA ALA A 514 -16.72 16.47 7.20
C ALA A 514 -15.82 17.09 8.28
N ALA A 515 -15.24 18.26 8.03
CA ALA A 515 -14.44 19.00 9.00
C ALA A 515 -15.23 19.35 10.27
N ASN A 516 -16.51 19.71 10.14
CA ASN A 516 -17.36 19.97 11.31
C ASN A 516 -17.56 18.72 12.17
N ILE A 517 -17.78 17.55 11.56
CA ILE A 517 -17.89 16.28 12.31
C ILE A 517 -16.56 15.96 13.00
N ALA A 518 -15.43 16.07 12.28
CA ALA A 518 -14.11 15.83 12.84
C ALA A 518 -13.79 16.79 14.00
N SER A 519 -14.14 18.07 13.87
CA SER A 519 -13.96 19.06 14.92
C SER A 519 -14.84 18.80 16.14
N GLN A 520 -16.08 18.34 15.95
CA GLN A 520 -16.99 18.00 17.06
C GLN A 520 -16.49 16.77 17.82
N SER A 521 -16.06 15.74 17.10
CA SER A 521 -15.48 14.53 17.69
C SER A 521 -14.21 14.83 18.48
N MET A 522 -13.34 15.69 17.94
CA MET A 522 -12.15 16.19 18.65
C MET A 522 -12.53 16.97 19.92
N ALA A 523 -13.54 17.85 19.85
CA ALA A 523 -14.01 18.61 21.02
C ALA A 523 -14.67 17.71 22.09
N ALA A 524 -15.26 16.59 21.69
CA ALA A 524 -15.79 15.56 22.57
C ALA A 524 -14.70 14.61 23.11
N ASN A 525 -13.43 14.81 22.73
CA ASN A 525 -12.29 13.97 23.09
C ASN A 525 -12.47 12.50 22.70
N GLU A 526 -13.15 12.27 21.57
CA GLU A 526 -13.29 10.94 20.98
C GLU A 526 -12.00 10.57 20.21
N HIS A 527 -11.62 9.30 20.26
CA HIS A 527 -10.44 8.78 19.56
C HIS A 527 -10.77 8.37 18.11
N LYS A 528 -11.47 9.23 17.36
CA LYS A 528 -11.89 8.96 15.99
C LYS A 528 -11.05 9.76 14.99
N TYR A 529 -10.64 9.11 13.92
CA TYR A 529 -10.00 9.73 12.77
C TYR A 529 -10.85 9.50 11.53
N PHE A 530 -11.15 10.54 10.78
CA PHE A 530 -12.12 10.50 9.71
C PHE A 530 -11.44 10.38 8.34
N VAL A 531 -12.05 9.59 7.46
CA VAL A 531 -11.61 9.42 6.08
C VAL A 531 -12.78 9.73 5.16
N LEU A 532 -12.73 10.87 4.48
CA LEU A 532 -13.73 11.30 3.50
C LEU A 532 -13.34 10.84 2.10
N LEU A 533 -14.15 9.98 1.49
CA LEU A 533 -14.06 9.66 0.06
C LEU A 533 -14.98 10.60 -0.75
N ILE A 534 -14.39 11.41 -1.63
CA ILE A 534 -15.09 12.22 -2.62
C ILE A 534 -14.96 11.54 -3.98
N ILE A 535 -16.07 11.30 -4.68
CA ILE A 535 -16.08 10.73 -6.02
C ILE A 535 -16.71 11.75 -6.98
N THR A 536 -15.99 12.11 -8.05
CA THR A 536 -16.43 13.11 -9.05
C THR A 536 -16.11 12.68 -10.47
N ASP A 537 -16.83 13.18 -11.46
CA ASP A 537 -16.54 12.96 -12.88
C ASP A 537 -15.81 14.13 -13.55
N GLY A 538 -15.61 15.25 -12.84
CA GLY A 538 -15.12 16.49 -13.42
C GLY A 538 -14.19 17.29 -12.50
N VAL A 539 -13.86 18.51 -12.94
CA VAL A 539 -13.05 19.46 -12.17
C VAL A 539 -13.94 20.34 -11.30
N ILE A 540 -13.42 20.75 -10.14
CA ILE A 540 -14.12 21.66 -9.24
C ILE A 540 -14.18 23.08 -9.81
N THR A 541 -15.27 23.78 -9.54
CA THR A 541 -15.43 25.19 -9.92
C THR A 541 -14.96 26.14 -8.81
N ASP A 542 -14.99 25.69 -7.55
CA ASP A 542 -14.62 26.44 -6.34
C ASP A 542 -13.21 26.11 -5.83
N ILE A 543 -12.20 26.26 -6.68
CA ILE A 543 -10.84 25.86 -6.33
C ILE A 543 -10.29 26.61 -5.11
N GLN A 544 -10.62 27.90 -4.95
CA GLN A 544 -10.10 28.70 -3.85
C GLN A 544 -10.81 28.36 -2.53
N GLU A 545 -12.14 28.23 -2.54
CA GLU A 545 -12.92 27.84 -1.37
C GLU A 545 -12.59 26.41 -0.94
N THR A 546 -12.33 25.51 -1.90
CA THR A 546 -11.84 24.16 -1.64
C THR A 546 -10.47 24.20 -0.97
N LYS A 547 -9.51 24.99 -1.48
CA LYS A 547 -8.20 25.17 -0.83
C LYS A 547 -8.34 25.71 0.59
N ASP A 548 -9.18 26.71 0.80
CA ASP A 548 -9.40 27.29 2.12
C ASP A 548 -10.00 26.27 3.10
N ALA A 549 -10.95 25.46 2.64
CA ALA A 549 -11.53 24.38 3.43
C ALA A 549 -10.51 23.28 3.77
N LEU A 550 -9.66 22.89 2.80
CA LEU A 550 -8.59 21.92 2.99
C LEU A 550 -7.52 22.39 3.98
N VAL A 551 -7.07 23.64 3.84
CA VAL A 551 -6.09 24.24 4.77
C VAL A 551 -6.66 24.25 6.19
N LYS A 552 -7.93 24.66 6.36
CA LYS A 552 -8.60 24.62 7.68
C LYS A 552 -8.78 23.20 8.21
N ALA A 553 -9.07 22.23 7.34
CA ALA A 553 -9.24 20.82 7.71
C ALA A 553 -7.92 20.14 8.08
N SER A 554 -6.77 20.66 7.67
CA SER A 554 -5.46 20.03 7.89
C SER A 554 -5.09 19.85 9.36
N ASP A 555 -5.62 20.70 10.24
CA ASP A 555 -5.42 20.62 11.70
C ASP A 555 -6.36 19.62 12.40
N LEU A 556 -7.37 19.10 11.70
CA LEU A 556 -8.38 18.19 12.26
C LEU A 556 -8.01 16.72 12.05
N PRO A 557 -8.63 15.75 12.76
CA PRO A 557 -8.41 14.32 12.53
C PRO A 557 -9.13 13.85 11.24
N LEU A 558 -8.72 14.36 10.07
CA LEU A 558 -9.38 14.12 8.80
C LEU A 558 -8.37 13.87 7.66
N SER A 559 -8.61 12.85 6.86
CA SER A 559 -8.00 12.62 5.55
C SER A 559 -9.08 12.60 4.47
N ILE A 560 -8.72 13.00 3.25
CA ILE A 560 -9.63 13.14 2.11
C ILE A 560 -9.05 12.38 0.93
N LEU A 561 -9.83 11.44 0.42
CA LEU A 561 -9.53 10.66 -0.77
C LEU A 561 -10.42 11.16 -1.90
N ILE A 562 -9.84 11.53 -3.04
CA ILE A 562 -10.58 12.03 -4.19
C ILE A 562 -10.39 11.07 -5.37
N VAL A 563 -11.50 10.53 -5.86
CA VAL A 563 -11.52 9.59 -6.99
C VAL A 563 -12.21 10.23 -8.19
N GLY A 564 -11.45 10.43 -9.27
CA GLY A 564 -11.97 10.95 -10.53
C GLY A 564 -12.46 9.84 -11.45
N VAL A 565 -13.75 9.78 -11.76
CA VAL A 565 -14.36 8.78 -12.66
C VAL A 565 -14.61 9.34 -14.07
N GLY A 566 -14.74 8.48 -15.07
CA GLY A 566 -15.01 8.90 -16.43
C GLY A 566 -13.79 9.45 -17.19
N GLY A 567 -14.06 10.21 -18.24
CA GLY A 567 -13.09 10.60 -19.27
C GLY A 567 -12.50 12.00 -19.14
N ALA A 568 -12.79 12.75 -18.07
CA ALA A 568 -12.36 14.13 -17.92
C ALA A 568 -10.83 14.30 -17.82
N ASP A 569 -10.37 15.54 -18.05
CA ASP A 569 -8.98 15.93 -17.78
C ASP A 569 -8.87 16.39 -16.32
N PHE A 570 -8.18 15.61 -15.49
CA PHE A 570 -8.09 15.82 -14.05
C PHE A 570 -6.82 16.56 -13.61
N LYS A 571 -6.08 17.19 -14.53
CA LYS A 571 -4.85 17.93 -14.19
C LYS A 571 -5.04 18.96 -13.08
N GLU A 572 -6.17 19.65 -13.04
CA GLU A 572 -6.45 20.64 -11.99
C GLU A 572 -6.68 20.01 -10.61
N MET A 573 -7.10 18.73 -10.56
CA MET A 573 -7.27 17.99 -9.30
C MET A 573 -5.92 17.57 -8.71
N GLU A 574 -4.90 17.38 -9.54
CA GLU A 574 -3.54 17.05 -9.08
C GLU A 574 -2.90 18.17 -8.26
N ILE A 575 -3.40 19.41 -8.39
CA ILE A 575 -2.93 20.56 -7.62
C ILE A 575 -3.36 20.46 -6.14
N LEU A 576 -4.41 19.69 -5.85
CA LEU A 576 -4.94 19.51 -4.48
C LEU A 576 -4.13 18.50 -3.66
N ASP A 577 -3.46 17.57 -4.34
CA ASP A 577 -2.60 16.55 -3.76
C ASP A 577 -1.20 17.16 -3.55
N ALA A 578 -0.72 17.21 -2.30
CA ALA A 578 0.55 17.85 -1.97
C ALA A 578 1.79 17.08 -2.46
N ASP A 579 1.64 15.83 -2.89
CA ASP A 579 2.74 15.06 -3.50
C ASP A 579 2.91 15.36 -5.00
N LYS A 580 1.82 15.80 -5.67
CA LYS A 580 1.83 16.28 -7.06
C LYS A 580 1.93 17.81 -7.18
N GLY A 581 1.41 18.52 -6.20
CA GLY A 581 1.31 19.97 -6.15
C GLY A 581 2.29 20.63 -5.18
N GLU A 582 2.09 21.92 -4.96
CA GLU A 582 2.76 22.67 -3.92
C GLU A 582 1.96 22.59 -2.61
N LYS A 583 2.60 22.92 -1.49
CA LYS A 583 1.94 23.00 -0.20
C LYS A 583 0.71 23.93 -0.30
N LEU A 584 -0.48 23.41 0.02
CA LEU A 584 -1.72 24.18 -0.12
C LEU A 584 -1.66 25.47 0.70
N GLU A 585 -1.96 26.58 0.02
CA GLU A 585 -2.05 27.93 0.57
C GLU A 585 -3.50 28.44 0.46
N SER A 586 -4.02 28.96 1.57
CA SER A 586 -5.34 29.59 1.63
C SER A 586 -5.32 30.99 1.03
N SER A 587 -6.51 31.54 0.77
CA SER A 587 -6.71 32.93 0.34
C SER A 587 -6.17 33.96 1.35
N THR A 588 -5.99 33.56 2.61
CA THR A 588 -5.44 34.38 3.70
C THR A 588 -3.92 34.24 3.86
N GLY A 589 -3.25 33.46 3.01
CA GLY A 589 -1.80 33.22 3.07
C GLY A 589 -1.38 32.20 4.12
N GLN A 590 -2.31 31.41 4.65
CA GLN A 590 -2.01 30.31 5.59
C GLN A 590 -1.71 29.03 4.82
N PHE A 591 -0.71 28.28 5.25
CA PHE A 591 -0.38 26.99 4.66
C PHE A 591 -0.99 25.84 5.46
N ALA A 592 -1.41 24.77 4.77
CA ALA A 592 -1.86 23.54 5.42
C ALA A 592 -0.80 22.99 6.40
N SER A 593 -1.20 22.51 7.57
CA SER A 593 -0.26 22.02 8.58
C SER A 593 0.35 20.66 8.22
N ARG A 594 -0.39 19.86 7.44
CA ARG A 594 0.02 18.56 6.90
C ARG A 594 -0.73 18.29 5.60
N ASP A 595 -0.24 17.31 4.84
CA ASP A 595 -0.98 16.77 3.72
C ASP A 595 -2.12 15.86 4.20
N ILE A 596 -3.29 16.04 3.59
CA ILE A 596 -4.53 15.34 3.91
C ILE A 596 -5.27 14.85 2.67
N VAL A 597 -4.80 15.19 1.45
CA VAL A 597 -5.54 14.94 0.21
C VAL A 597 -4.77 13.94 -0.63
N GLN A 598 -5.44 12.87 -1.03
CA GLN A 598 -4.92 11.97 -2.05
C GLN A 598 -5.87 11.91 -3.24
N PHE A 599 -5.36 12.21 -4.43
CA PHE A 599 -6.14 12.15 -5.67
C PHE A 599 -5.69 11.01 -6.57
N VAL A 600 -6.65 10.24 -7.13
CA VAL A 600 -6.35 9.30 -8.22
C VAL A 600 -7.50 9.22 -9.25
N PRO A 601 -7.19 9.24 -10.57
CA PRO A 601 -8.19 8.96 -11.59
C PRO A 601 -8.49 7.45 -11.68
N PHE A 602 -9.76 7.07 -11.64
CA PHE A 602 -10.26 5.70 -11.60
C PHE A 602 -10.02 4.90 -12.89
N ARG A 603 -9.75 5.58 -14.02
CA ARG A 603 -9.46 4.91 -15.31
C ARG A 603 -8.22 4.02 -15.27
N ASP A 604 -7.28 4.32 -14.37
CA ASP A 604 -6.03 3.56 -14.23
C ASP A 604 -6.25 2.18 -13.54
N VAL A 605 -7.46 1.90 -13.04
CA VAL A 605 -7.87 0.64 -12.38
C VAL A 605 -8.04 -0.52 -13.38
N GLN A 606 -8.33 -0.26 -14.66
CA GLN A 606 -8.77 -1.30 -15.61
C GLN A 606 -7.63 -2.16 -16.20
N GLY A 607 -6.36 -1.84 -15.90
CA GLY A 607 -5.17 -2.46 -16.50
C GLY A 607 -4.62 -3.73 -15.84
N GLY A 608 -5.32 -4.34 -14.86
CA GLY A 608 -4.91 -5.61 -14.25
C GLY A 608 -3.68 -5.56 -13.32
N GLY A 609 -3.20 -4.37 -12.97
CA GLY A 609 -2.15 -4.15 -11.96
C GLY A 609 -2.68 -4.04 -10.53
N ILE A 610 -1.77 -3.69 -9.59
CA ILE A 610 -2.07 -3.23 -8.22
C ILE A 610 -3.30 -2.32 -8.27
N SER A 611 -4.34 -2.59 -7.47
CA SER A 611 -5.57 -1.79 -7.54
C SER A 611 -5.21 -0.34 -7.18
N VAL A 612 -5.69 0.63 -7.98
CA VAL A 612 -5.53 2.07 -7.71
C VAL A 612 -5.98 2.44 -6.30
N VAL A 613 -6.96 1.72 -5.75
CA VAL A 613 -7.44 1.90 -4.38
C VAL A 613 -6.37 1.52 -3.35
N GLN A 614 -5.48 0.57 -3.67
CA GLN A 614 -4.34 0.26 -2.80
C GLN A 614 -3.38 1.45 -2.69
N SER A 615 -3.07 2.10 -3.81
CA SER A 615 -2.25 3.32 -3.80
C SER A 615 -2.94 4.48 -3.07
N LEU A 616 -4.27 4.59 -3.20
CA LEU A 616 -5.08 5.60 -2.51
C LEU A 616 -5.05 5.42 -0.98
N LEU A 617 -5.13 4.17 -0.51
CA LEU A 617 -5.20 3.84 0.92
C LEU A 617 -3.83 3.73 1.59
N ALA A 618 -2.77 3.41 0.85
CA ALA A 618 -1.43 3.14 1.42
C ALA A 618 -0.84 4.32 2.20
N GLU A 619 -1.24 5.56 1.91
CA GLU A 619 -0.74 6.76 2.59
C GLU A 619 -1.53 7.13 3.85
N LEU A 620 -2.74 6.58 4.04
CA LEU A 620 -3.57 6.92 5.19
C LEU A 620 -2.88 6.65 6.54
N PRO A 621 -2.19 5.52 6.77
CA PRO A 621 -1.45 5.32 8.02
C PRO A 621 -0.40 6.41 8.28
N SER A 622 0.25 6.91 7.24
CA SER A 622 1.25 7.99 7.34
C SER A 622 0.60 9.34 7.65
N GLN A 623 -0.52 9.68 6.99
CA GLN A 623 -1.28 10.90 7.27
C GLN A 623 -1.85 10.89 8.70
N PHE A 624 -2.38 9.74 9.13
CA PHE A 624 -2.85 9.49 10.49
C PHE A 624 -1.73 9.70 11.52
N LEU A 625 -0.58 9.03 11.35
CA LEU A 625 0.53 9.13 12.28
C LEU A 625 1.10 10.56 12.32
N THR A 626 1.09 11.27 11.20
CA THR A 626 1.49 12.69 11.14
C THR A 626 0.56 13.55 11.99
N TYR A 627 -0.76 13.37 11.88
CA TYR A 627 -1.73 14.06 12.73
C TYR A 627 -1.52 13.76 14.23
N MET A 628 -1.38 12.48 14.59
CA MET A 628 -1.21 12.07 15.99
C MET A 628 0.06 12.68 16.59
N ARG A 629 1.17 12.69 15.83
CA ARG A 629 2.45 13.27 16.26
C ARG A 629 2.38 14.79 16.40
N ASN A 630 1.84 15.48 15.40
CA ASN A 630 1.74 16.94 15.41
C ASN A 630 0.91 17.45 16.61
N ASN A 631 -0.08 16.67 17.04
CA ASN A 631 -0.94 17.01 18.18
C ASN A 631 -0.49 16.37 19.51
N GLY A 632 0.66 15.66 19.54
CA GLY A 632 1.17 15.00 20.74
C GLY A 632 0.26 13.91 21.31
N ILE A 633 -0.61 13.32 20.48
CA ILE A 633 -1.57 12.30 20.88
C ILE A 633 -0.84 10.96 21.04
N GLN A 634 -0.98 10.37 22.22
CA GLN A 634 -0.40 9.06 22.57
C GLN A 634 -1.49 7.98 22.49
N PRO A 635 -1.16 6.75 22.09
CA PRO A 635 -2.12 5.65 22.14
C PRO A 635 -2.48 5.31 23.58
N THR A 636 -3.74 4.97 23.83
CA THR A 636 -4.17 4.48 25.14
C THR A 636 -3.46 3.16 25.44
N PRO A 637 -2.89 2.96 26.64
CA PRO A 637 -2.31 1.68 27.01
C PRO A 637 -3.36 0.58 26.91
N PRO A 638 -3.01 -0.61 26.38
CA PRO A 638 -3.93 -1.74 26.43
C PRO A 638 -4.31 -2.01 27.90
N PRO A 639 -5.56 -2.39 28.18
CA PRO A 639 -5.96 -2.76 29.53
C PRO A 639 -5.03 -3.88 30.04
N PRO A 640 -4.62 -3.84 31.32
CA PRO A 640 -3.72 -4.86 31.87
C PRO A 640 -4.32 -6.25 31.64
N PRO A 641 -3.51 -7.26 31.29
CA PRO A 641 -4.02 -8.60 31.11
C PRO A 641 -4.72 -9.01 32.41
N THR A 642 -6.00 -9.39 32.30
CA THR A 642 -6.74 -9.96 33.42
C THR A 642 -6.01 -11.24 33.83
N THR A 643 -5.19 -11.15 34.86
CA THR A 643 -4.60 -12.30 35.53
C THR A 643 -5.77 -13.10 36.06
N THR A 644 -6.12 -14.16 35.33
CA THR A 644 -7.02 -15.18 35.86
C THR A 644 -6.20 -15.89 36.91
N THR A 645 -6.35 -15.50 38.17
CA THR A 645 -5.82 -16.27 39.30
C THR A 645 -6.40 -17.67 39.18
N LEU A 646 -5.50 -18.64 38.98
CA LEU A 646 -5.75 -20.08 38.92
C LEU A 646 -6.57 -20.57 40.12
#